data_AF-A0A7N8XV98-F1
#
_entry.id   AF-A0A7N8XV98-F1
#
_cell.length_a   1.000
_cell.length_b   1.000
_cell.length_c   1.000
_cell.angle_alpha   90.00
_cell.angle_beta   90.00
_cell.angle_gamma   90.00
#
_symmetry.space_group_name_H-M   'P 1'
#
loop_
_entity.id
_entity.type
_entity.pdbx_description
1 polymer ?
#
loop_
_entity_poly.entity_id
_entity_poly.type
_entity_poly.pdbx_seq_one_letter_code
_entity_poly.pdbx_strand_id
1 'polypeptide(L)'
;MCNVSSKCTFCVCISSSVCLGVMAELPSGLLEACVVVGVPSDKLQDIFQVKLIDHSPVEAEVLQVHAPPFVFKGTNSSQAIGPAFSRVQKRRSFIKKKRRDRPAKPVSNGDTVSRTEVSTGTEDISVPKDLDLIALPQLCFPGGLQLASEQRQDSYHFLVFTDLFGNRTHGVVVQFYRSCLEGVVQNGHRWNSSKSRLFAPFAVCVISKFPYYNALRDCLSCLLAQLRTARQADFEETIKEFSAKLSLVPLPPPGQLHVSFSLRPLQVVLPSRENQDNPLIDIDLHLPFLCFTHTALLQLLSCLLQEQRLAFFSSDWARLTLVAESLLLYLQPLSWQQPYVPVLARGMLDFLMAPTAFLMGCHVSHFEEVATEDIILVNVDDGIIQLSCSETTDLPAIPLSAAESFISRAKCLQLHYDLELCHLGAGTDANALRSQRRDWQRRLNTQIQNITLELVVNIFSGVQDFLNHEHRVFNSEEFLRTREPADQAFYKKVLETHIFHSFLRDRLNRKHDTYSRMEQKMNNKVHRYDESVNISICLLPGLKSPLKAVKIFHLPDFPPPLAYHYVHNYYSDMVASLGKAINATLPSVSLSRYHYLRGLVNIVSNRHLDALEDFQSLYKTDSDIFPTQMVKLLVDSLLEFERLERPELKRLISRVRRDQERERACHGNSQEQDGVKRFQLPKKYMQLEEFVKCVQESGIVKDQGTIHRLFDALTVGHQKQVGPELFRVFYTIWKETEAEAQEVCLPTSVLEHIEPSECVFKLSSSVKTSRGVGKIAMTQRRLFLLTDGRPGYVEVAQYRDLEEVKVSSAPFLLLRIPSLKLRVLGRKEVFEANLKTETELWSLMVKEMWAGRNMADQHKDPQYMQQALTNALLMDAVVGSLQSSKAIYAASKLAHFDRIKMEVPMMVPKTTAETLKHKINPSLELAAPQAVDVLLYTPGQLWVSMSRGKVMVFDASSWSLTHTCQVGNARLNCMLEVHQDQIWMGSEDSVIYIISMIAMVCNRQLTEHRAEVTGLALDTDKYSQKVAYSCSAEGSVMVWDVSTLQVSFKPVFCYTGEEKQLFYWFGLLIDNCLNNWKKHHNIECFKMLKCHKVILKEELWTVCTDSGEVYIWHTKDTTKPFHRTTLQDCSGCYCMIKVKNQVWVGGVGRSLTKGKIYILDAESHQVLKELQGHNDRVMALCSAEDRYVLSGAGKHDGKIAIWKVE
;
A
#
# COMPACT_ATOMS: atom_id res chain seq x y z
N MET A 1 -3.04 14.27 10.15
CA MET A 1 -1.93 15.23 10.33
C MET A 1 -0.97 15.15 9.14
N CYS A 2 -1.16 16.01 8.14
CA CYS A 2 -0.18 16.38 7.10
C CYS A 2 -0.88 17.42 6.21
N ASN A 3 -1.07 18.64 6.73
CA ASN A 3 -1.70 19.72 5.97
C ASN A 3 -1.07 21.07 6.32
N VAL A 4 0.27 21.15 6.22
CA VAL A 4 0.99 22.43 6.14
C VAL A 4 2.12 22.29 5.11
N SER A 5 1.80 22.43 3.82
CA SER A 5 2.79 22.68 2.76
C SER A 5 2.09 22.97 1.42
N SER A 6 1.46 24.15 1.30
CA SER A 6 1.04 24.70 -0.01
C SER A 6 2.03 25.74 -0.56
N LYS A 7 3.24 25.82 0.02
CA LYS A 7 4.32 26.70 -0.45
C LYS A 7 5.65 25.98 -0.78
N CYS A 8 5.80 24.69 -0.46
CA CYS A 8 6.98 23.88 -0.80
C CYS A 8 6.70 22.89 -1.94
N THR A 9 6.25 23.36 -3.11
CA THR A 9 6.01 22.48 -4.26
C THR A 9 6.61 23.02 -5.54
N PHE A 10 7.94 23.01 -5.62
CA PHE A 10 8.62 22.64 -6.86
C PHE A 10 9.11 21.20 -6.69
N CYS A 11 8.19 20.24 -6.89
CA CYS A 11 8.54 18.85 -7.13
C CYS A 11 8.86 18.72 -8.62
N VAL A 12 10.09 18.31 -8.95
CA VAL A 12 10.47 17.95 -10.32
C VAL A 12 9.68 16.69 -10.71
N CYS A 13 8.66 16.87 -11.55
CA CYS A 13 7.80 15.78 -11.99
C CYS A 13 8.52 14.86 -12.99
N ILE A 14 8.58 13.57 -12.66
CA ILE A 14 8.89 12.48 -13.59
C ILE A 14 7.76 11.44 -13.53
N SER A 15 6.94 11.32 -14.58
CA SER A 15 5.81 10.37 -14.62
C SER A 15 5.78 9.53 -15.90
N SER A 16 6.27 8.30 -15.88
CA SER A 16 6.22 7.39 -17.03
C SER A 16 4.77 7.14 -17.55
N SER A 17 4.47 7.42 -18.82
CA SER A 17 3.91 6.43 -19.79
C SER A 17 3.29 6.99 -21.10
N VAL A 18 3.27 6.09 -22.10
CA VAL A 18 2.48 5.98 -23.36
C VAL A 18 3.15 6.44 -24.67
N CYS A 19 3.84 5.50 -25.34
CA CYS A 19 3.59 5.03 -26.73
C CYS A 19 4.60 3.92 -27.16
N LEU A 20 4.12 2.88 -27.86
CA LEU A 20 4.79 1.63 -28.37
C LEU A 20 4.96 0.48 -27.35
N GLY A 21 3.93 -0.36 -27.24
CA GLY A 21 3.67 -1.38 -26.20
C GLY A 21 4.60 -2.60 -26.07
N VAL A 22 5.81 -2.57 -26.62
CA VAL A 22 6.87 -3.55 -26.28
C VAL A 22 8.17 -2.85 -25.88
N MET A 23 8.41 -1.62 -26.37
CA MET A 23 9.60 -0.83 -26.02
C MET A 23 9.42 0.01 -24.75
N ALA A 24 8.18 0.26 -24.32
CA ALA A 24 7.88 1.10 -23.15
C ALA A 24 8.17 0.44 -21.77
N GLU A 25 8.42 -0.88 -21.73
CA GLU A 25 8.69 -1.64 -20.48
C GLU A 25 9.99 -2.47 -20.56
N LEU A 26 10.91 -2.12 -21.47
CA LEU A 26 12.29 -2.62 -21.35
C LEU A 26 12.92 -2.04 -20.07
N PRO A 27 13.74 -2.79 -19.31
CA PRO A 27 14.47 -2.22 -18.19
C PRO A 27 15.27 -1.01 -18.69
N SER A 28 15.12 0.11 -17.97
CA SER A 28 15.88 1.33 -18.21
C SER A 28 17.36 1.00 -18.41
N GLY A 29 17.95 1.47 -19.51
CA GLY A 29 19.39 1.39 -19.71
C GLY A 29 20.13 2.23 -18.68
N LEU A 30 21.46 2.29 -18.78
CA LEU A 30 22.27 3.13 -17.90
C LEU A 30 21.86 4.62 -17.95
N LEU A 31 21.37 5.09 -19.10
CA LEU A 31 21.03 6.49 -19.36
C LEU A 31 19.51 6.71 -19.48
N GLU A 32 18.98 7.62 -18.67
CA GLU A 32 17.62 8.20 -18.86
C GLU A 32 17.70 9.46 -19.74
N ALA A 33 18.59 10.40 -19.39
CA ALA A 33 18.84 11.61 -20.18
C ALA A 33 20.26 12.14 -19.96
N CYS A 34 20.82 12.77 -20.99
CA CYS A 34 22.05 13.54 -20.92
C CYS A 34 21.74 15.00 -21.31
N VAL A 35 21.94 15.93 -20.39
CA VAL A 35 21.53 17.33 -20.53
C VAL A 35 22.75 18.24 -20.51
N VAL A 36 22.82 19.16 -21.48
CA VAL A 36 23.87 20.18 -21.55
C VAL A 36 23.28 21.51 -21.09
N VAL A 37 23.92 22.13 -20.12
CA VAL A 37 23.51 23.41 -19.51
C VAL A 37 24.64 24.42 -19.66
N GLY A 38 24.31 25.66 -19.98
CA GLY A 38 25.28 26.75 -20.07
C GLY A 38 24.64 28.06 -20.49
N VAL A 39 25.44 28.97 -21.04
CA VAL A 39 24.95 30.25 -21.57
C VAL A 39 24.71 30.11 -23.09
N PRO A 40 23.54 30.53 -23.61
CA PRO A 40 23.28 30.55 -25.05
C PRO A 40 24.32 31.39 -25.82
N SER A 41 24.63 30.98 -27.04
CA SER A 41 25.59 31.68 -27.92
C SER A 41 25.26 33.15 -28.11
N ASP A 42 23.98 33.46 -28.25
CA ASP A 42 23.50 34.81 -28.58
C ASP A 42 23.69 35.75 -27.38
N LYS A 43 23.38 35.27 -26.17
CA LYS A 43 23.62 36.01 -24.92
C LYS A 43 25.10 36.21 -24.63
N LEU A 44 25.95 35.22 -24.97
CA LEU A 44 27.39 35.37 -24.85
C LEU A 44 27.88 36.51 -25.77
N GLN A 45 27.44 36.55 -27.03
CA GLN A 45 27.82 37.61 -27.98
C GLN A 45 27.40 39.00 -27.50
N ASP A 46 26.21 39.14 -26.91
CA ASP A 46 25.74 40.41 -26.33
C ASP A 46 26.64 40.88 -25.16
N ILE A 47 27.03 39.97 -24.25
CA ILE A 47 27.91 40.29 -23.11
C ILE A 47 29.30 40.75 -23.60
N PHE A 48 29.82 40.14 -24.67
CA PHE A 48 31.08 40.56 -25.29
C PHE A 48 31.03 41.96 -25.90
N GLN A 49 29.91 42.33 -26.52
CA GLN A 49 29.77 43.66 -27.15
C GLN A 49 29.71 44.79 -26.12
N VAL A 50 29.19 44.53 -24.91
CA VAL A 50 28.97 45.58 -23.90
C VAL A 50 30.18 45.80 -22.97
N LYS A 51 31.26 45.00 -23.06
CA LYS A 51 32.43 45.07 -22.15
C LYS A 51 32.04 45.12 -20.66
N LEU A 52 30.93 44.48 -20.28
CA LEU A 52 30.54 44.33 -18.87
C LEU A 52 31.45 43.27 -18.24
N ILE A 53 32.56 43.74 -17.67
CA ILE A 53 33.46 42.93 -16.83
C ILE A 53 32.91 42.83 -15.39
N ASP A 54 31.90 43.62 -15.03
CA ASP A 54 31.30 43.62 -13.69
C ASP A 54 30.21 42.56 -13.55
N HIS A 55 30.57 41.49 -12.83
CA HIS A 55 29.80 40.68 -11.86
C HIS A 55 28.28 40.42 -12.04
N SER A 56 27.68 40.68 -13.21
CA SER A 56 26.26 40.43 -13.43
C SER A 56 26.00 38.91 -13.48
N PRO A 57 25.13 38.36 -12.61
CA PRO A 57 24.81 36.93 -12.64
C PRO A 57 24.15 36.60 -13.98
N VAL A 58 24.78 35.71 -14.75
CA VAL A 58 24.23 35.21 -16.01
C VAL A 58 23.37 34.00 -15.67
N GLU A 59 22.12 33.96 -16.14
CA GLU A 59 21.26 32.79 -15.94
C GLU A 59 21.67 31.65 -16.88
N ALA A 60 21.86 30.46 -16.32
CA ALA A 60 22.12 29.25 -17.07
C ALA A 60 20.83 28.71 -17.70
N GLU A 61 20.91 28.20 -18.93
CA GLU A 61 19.80 27.60 -19.66
C GLU A 61 20.16 26.18 -20.14
N VAL A 62 19.13 25.37 -20.38
CA VAL A 62 19.30 24.07 -21.04
C VAL A 62 19.58 24.31 -22.52
N LEU A 63 20.76 23.88 -22.98
CA LEU A 63 21.21 24.05 -24.36
C LEU A 63 20.85 22.83 -25.23
N GLN A 64 20.99 21.62 -24.68
CA GLN A 64 20.72 20.36 -25.41
C GLN A 64 20.17 19.30 -24.45
N VAL A 65 19.29 18.44 -24.97
CA VAL A 65 18.75 17.28 -24.26
C VAL A 65 18.87 16.06 -25.18
N HIS A 66 19.61 15.05 -24.72
CA HIS A 66 19.84 13.79 -25.41
C HIS A 66 19.19 12.65 -24.61
N ALA A 67 18.14 12.03 -25.13
CA ALA A 67 17.43 10.92 -24.47
C ALA A 67 17.17 9.76 -25.45
N PRO A 68 17.15 8.49 -24.98
CA PRO A 68 16.76 7.36 -25.82
C PRO A 68 15.31 7.47 -26.35
N PRO A 69 14.99 6.88 -27.53
CA PRO A 69 15.85 6.07 -28.38
C PRO A 69 16.68 6.89 -29.38
N PHE A 70 17.96 6.54 -29.54
CA PHE A 70 18.89 7.22 -30.46
C PHE A 70 18.94 6.61 -31.88
N VAL A 71 18.13 5.59 -32.15
CA VAL A 71 18.13 4.85 -33.43
C VAL A 71 16.76 5.00 -34.11
N PHE A 72 16.74 5.62 -35.29
CA PHE A 72 15.53 5.77 -36.10
C PHE A 72 15.50 4.75 -37.25
N LYS A 73 14.39 4.02 -37.41
CA LYS A 73 14.16 3.23 -38.63
C LYS A 73 13.86 4.19 -39.77
N GLY A 74 14.76 4.25 -40.76
CA GLY A 74 14.48 4.92 -42.02
C GLY A 74 13.26 4.27 -42.68
N THR A 75 12.23 5.07 -42.99
CA THR A 75 11.06 4.60 -43.74
C THR A 75 11.48 4.11 -45.12
N ASN A 76 11.40 2.79 -45.33
CA ASN A 76 11.52 2.20 -46.65
C ASN A 76 10.35 2.66 -47.52
N SER A 77 10.69 3.28 -48.64
CA SER A 77 9.81 3.60 -49.76
C SER A 77 9.15 2.33 -50.32
N SER A 78 7.82 2.23 -50.26
CA SER A 78 6.98 1.70 -51.35
C SER A 78 5.49 1.67 -50.97
N GLN A 79 4.68 2.05 -51.97
CA GLN A 79 3.22 1.93 -52.11
C GLN A 79 2.33 3.04 -51.52
N ALA A 80 1.32 3.36 -52.32
CA ALA A 80 0.67 4.65 -52.48
C ALA A 80 -0.84 4.60 -52.13
N ILE A 81 -1.45 5.79 -52.20
CA ILE A 81 -2.90 6.12 -52.28
C ILE A 81 -3.57 6.40 -50.91
N GLY A 82 -4.08 7.64 -50.76
CA GLY A 82 -4.68 8.24 -49.55
C GLY A 82 -6.11 7.76 -49.21
N PRO A 83 -6.97 8.52 -48.46
CA PRO A 83 -7.05 9.98 -48.42
C PRO A 83 -7.23 10.67 -47.03
N ALA A 84 -6.90 11.96 -47.03
CA ALA A 84 -7.50 13.16 -46.41
C ALA A 84 -8.23 13.17 -45.03
N PHE A 85 -7.95 14.27 -44.30
CA PHE A 85 -8.58 14.86 -43.10
C PHE A 85 -8.20 14.20 -41.76
N SER A 86 -7.70 14.94 -40.76
CA SER A 86 -8.30 16.15 -40.19
C SER A 86 -7.28 17.09 -39.56
N ARG A 87 -7.59 18.39 -39.68
CA ARG A 87 -6.93 19.53 -39.04
C ARG A 87 -7.15 19.47 -37.53
N VAL A 88 -6.10 19.55 -36.73
CA VAL A 88 -6.20 20.07 -35.35
C VAL A 88 -5.21 21.22 -35.18
N GLN A 89 -5.76 22.32 -34.70
CA GLN A 89 -5.19 23.65 -34.65
C GLN A 89 -3.99 23.74 -33.69
N LYS A 90 -2.90 24.35 -34.15
CA LYS A 90 -1.86 24.94 -33.30
C LYS A 90 -2.49 26.01 -32.40
N ARG A 91 -2.48 25.82 -31.09
CA ARG A 91 -2.76 26.89 -30.12
C ARG A 91 -1.44 27.35 -29.50
N ARG A 92 -1.09 28.60 -29.77
CA ARG A 92 0.08 29.31 -29.23
C ARG A 92 -0.03 29.51 -27.72
N SER A 93 1.15 29.54 -27.13
CA SER A 93 1.58 29.90 -25.79
C SER A 93 0.91 31.13 -25.17
N PHE A 94 0.76 31.10 -23.84
CA PHE A 94 0.68 32.28 -22.97
C PHE A 94 1.35 31.98 -21.63
N ILE A 95 2.51 32.61 -21.36
CA ILE A 95 2.75 33.46 -20.17
C ILE A 95 3.69 34.60 -20.61
N LYS A 96 3.14 35.80 -20.78
CA LYS A 96 3.73 37.08 -20.35
C LYS A 96 2.60 38.12 -20.34
N LYS A 97 2.17 38.53 -19.15
CA LYS A 97 1.13 39.54 -18.92
C LYS A 97 1.84 40.85 -18.56
N LYS A 98 1.78 41.86 -19.44
CA LYS A 98 2.07 43.27 -19.08
C LYS A 98 1.04 44.18 -19.75
N ARG A 99 0.37 45.01 -18.94
CA ARG A 99 -0.68 45.99 -19.29
C ARG A 99 -0.18 47.08 -20.27
N ARG A 100 -0.99 47.46 -21.28
CA ARG A 100 -1.58 48.81 -21.50
C ARG A 100 -2.39 48.90 -22.82
N ASP A 101 -3.22 49.93 -22.88
CA ASP A 101 -4.47 50.13 -23.63
C ASP A 101 -4.40 50.50 -25.15
N ARG A 102 -5.44 50.05 -25.91
CA ARG A 102 -6.25 50.65 -27.04
C ARG A 102 -5.59 51.50 -28.19
N PRO A 103 -6.26 51.73 -29.35
CA PRO A 103 -7.05 50.82 -30.23
C PRO A 103 -6.89 51.01 -31.78
N ALA A 104 -7.18 49.95 -32.56
CA ALA A 104 -7.96 49.81 -33.82
C ALA A 104 -7.55 50.39 -35.23
N LYS A 105 -7.63 49.45 -36.22
CA LYS A 105 -8.05 49.54 -37.68
C LYS A 105 -6.98 49.86 -38.79
N PRO A 106 -7.20 49.52 -40.10
CA PRO A 106 -7.19 48.17 -40.70
C PRO A 106 -6.48 48.03 -42.10
N VAL A 107 -6.14 46.78 -42.49
CA VAL A 107 -6.13 46.13 -43.83
C VAL A 107 -5.61 46.87 -45.10
N SER A 108 -4.64 46.25 -45.81
CA SER A 108 -4.71 46.03 -47.27
C SER A 108 -3.67 45.00 -47.80
N ASN A 109 -4.10 44.30 -48.86
CA ASN A 109 -3.50 43.17 -49.59
C ASN A 109 -2.22 43.48 -50.38
N GLY A 110 -1.52 42.43 -50.81
CA GLY A 110 -0.64 42.46 -52.00
C GLY A 110 0.31 41.27 -52.11
N ASP A 111 -0.01 40.32 -52.98
CA ASP A 111 0.83 39.19 -53.40
C ASP A 111 2.13 39.62 -54.09
N THR A 112 3.24 38.90 -53.85
CA THR A 112 4.19 38.52 -54.91
C THR A 112 5.18 37.44 -54.46
N VAL A 113 5.43 36.51 -55.37
CA VAL A 113 6.24 35.30 -55.23
C VAL A 113 7.73 35.57 -55.46
N SER A 114 8.57 34.87 -54.70
CA SER A 114 9.91 34.32 -55.03
C SER A 114 11.07 34.76 -54.11
N ARG A 115 11.54 33.83 -53.28
CA ARG A 115 12.87 33.20 -53.40
C ARG A 115 13.14 32.28 -52.22
N THR A 116 13.47 31.04 -52.56
CA THR A 116 13.88 29.97 -51.68
C THR A 116 15.29 30.26 -51.16
N GLU A 117 15.43 30.52 -49.87
CA GLU A 117 16.68 30.28 -49.12
C GLU A 117 16.38 29.24 -48.05
N VAL A 118 17.07 28.12 -48.16
CA VAL A 118 16.96 26.97 -47.27
C VAL A 118 17.76 27.30 -46.01
N SER A 119 17.09 27.74 -44.95
CA SER A 119 17.62 27.66 -43.59
C SER A 119 17.09 26.37 -42.96
N THR A 120 18.00 25.45 -42.68
CA THR A 120 17.79 24.18 -41.99
C THR A 120 16.99 24.39 -40.70
N GLY A 121 15.75 23.88 -40.70
CA GLY A 121 14.90 23.86 -39.51
C GLY A 121 15.50 22.97 -38.44
N THR A 122 15.65 23.51 -37.24
CA THR A 122 15.87 22.75 -36.02
C THR A 122 14.72 21.75 -35.84
N GLU A 123 15.03 20.45 -35.92
CA GLU A 123 14.08 19.39 -35.64
C GLU A 123 13.58 19.54 -34.20
N ASP A 124 12.26 19.54 -34.02
CA ASP A 124 11.59 19.58 -32.72
C ASP A 124 12.01 18.35 -31.89
N ILE A 125 12.90 18.54 -30.91
CA ILE A 125 13.32 17.51 -29.96
C ILE A 125 12.13 17.18 -29.06
N SER A 126 11.62 15.95 -29.13
CA SER A 126 10.65 15.43 -28.17
C SER A 126 11.32 15.22 -26.82
N VAL A 127 11.31 16.26 -25.97
CA VAL A 127 11.65 16.13 -24.55
C VAL A 127 10.70 15.07 -23.95
N PRO A 128 11.20 14.04 -23.23
CA PRO A 128 10.33 13.13 -22.48
C PRO A 128 9.38 13.98 -21.63
N LYS A 129 8.06 13.72 -21.70
CA LYS A 129 7.03 14.52 -20.99
C LYS A 129 7.15 14.47 -19.46
N ASP A 130 8.14 13.73 -18.98
CA ASP A 130 8.32 13.20 -17.65
C ASP A 130 9.64 13.75 -17.06
N LEU A 131 10.17 14.88 -17.52
CA LEU A 131 11.36 15.47 -16.91
C LEU A 131 11.18 16.98 -16.80
N ASP A 132 10.85 17.46 -15.59
CA ASP A 132 10.77 18.90 -15.32
C ASP A 132 12.17 19.52 -15.24
N LEU A 133 12.67 19.96 -16.40
CA LEU A 133 14.00 20.54 -16.56
C LEU A 133 14.12 21.97 -16.00
N ILE A 134 13.06 22.56 -15.45
CA ILE A 134 13.05 23.97 -15.03
C ILE A 134 14.07 24.26 -13.92
N ALA A 135 14.21 23.34 -12.96
CA ALA A 135 15.14 23.50 -11.83
C ALA A 135 16.58 23.06 -12.16
N LEU A 136 16.77 22.29 -13.24
CA LEU A 136 18.04 21.64 -13.53
C LEU A 136 19.21 22.60 -13.78
N PRO A 137 19.04 23.75 -14.48
CA PRO A 137 20.14 24.71 -14.64
C PRO A 137 20.67 25.26 -13.32
N GLN A 138 19.77 25.56 -12.37
CA GLN A 138 20.16 26.05 -11.04
C GLN A 138 20.87 24.96 -10.22
N LEU A 139 20.49 23.69 -10.38
CA LEU A 139 21.15 22.56 -9.71
C LEU A 139 22.46 22.15 -10.38
N CYS A 140 22.62 22.39 -11.69
CA CYS A 140 23.89 22.22 -12.39
C CYS A 140 24.89 23.32 -12.04
N PHE A 141 24.42 24.51 -11.65
CA PHE A 141 25.24 25.65 -11.16
C PHE A 141 24.69 26.19 -9.84
N PRO A 142 24.79 25.45 -8.72
CA PRO A 142 24.13 25.80 -7.46
C PRO A 142 24.68 27.09 -6.82
N GLY A 143 25.96 27.41 -7.08
CA GLY A 143 26.59 28.69 -6.71
C GLY A 143 26.34 29.83 -7.70
N GLY A 144 25.52 29.63 -8.73
CA GLY A 144 25.32 30.55 -9.84
C GLY A 144 26.38 30.40 -10.93
N LEU A 145 26.05 30.92 -12.13
CA LEU A 145 26.93 30.88 -13.28
C LEU A 145 27.74 32.18 -13.38
N GLN A 146 29.07 32.06 -13.43
CA GLN A 146 29.99 33.21 -13.53
C GLN A 146 31.02 32.98 -14.65
N LEU A 147 31.25 34.02 -15.46
CA LEU A 147 32.32 34.02 -16.46
C LEU A 147 33.69 34.16 -15.78
N ALA A 148 34.71 33.52 -16.34
CA ALA A 148 36.08 33.60 -15.81
C ALA A 148 37.05 34.20 -16.84
N SER A 149 38.02 34.98 -16.37
CA SER A 149 39.13 35.50 -17.18
C SER A 149 40.21 34.44 -17.47
N GLU A 150 40.19 33.33 -16.72
CA GLU A 150 41.15 32.24 -16.81
C GLU A 150 40.43 30.89 -16.78
N GLN A 151 41.08 29.86 -17.33
CA GLN A 151 40.54 28.50 -17.32
C GLN A 151 40.58 27.94 -15.90
N ARG A 152 39.40 27.63 -15.34
CA ARG A 152 39.28 26.97 -14.02
C ARG A 152 39.31 25.45 -14.17
N GLN A 153 39.61 24.77 -13.07
CA GLN A 153 39.56 23.31 -13.00
C GLN A 153 38.13 22.80 -13.15
N ASP A 154 38.01 21.63 -13.77
CA ASP A 154 36.73 20.93 -13.90
C ASP A 154 36.28 20.45 -12.52
N SER A 155 34.98 20.56 -12.24
CA SER A 155 34.40 20.09 -10.99
C SER A 155 33.26 19.12 -11.27
N TYR A 156 33.01 18.24 -10.30
CA TYR A 156 31.92 17.27 -10.37
C TYR A 156 31.07 17.42 -9.13
N HIS A 157 29.77 17.21 -9.27
CA HIS A 157 28.87 17.05 -8.14
C HIS A 157 27.72 16.12 -8.52
N PHE A 158 26.98 15.70 -7.51
CA PHE A 158 25.98 14.66 -7.63
C PHE A 158 24.63 15.19 -7.20
N LEU A 159 23.59 14.85 -7.96
CA LEU A 159 22.22 15.30 -7.74
C LEU A 159 21.33 14.11 -7.43
N VAL A 160 20.30 14.35 -6.63
CA VAL A 160 19.22 13.40 -6.37
C VAL A 160 17.91 14.13 -6.58
N PHE A 161 17.08 13.60 -7.48
CA PHE A 161 15.74 14.07 -7.75
C PHE A 161 14.76 13.11 -7.08
N THR A 162 13.89 13.64 -6.23
CA THR A 162 12.89 12.85 -5.49
C THR A 162 11.50 13.17 -6.05
N ASP A 163 10.75 12.15 -6.46
CA ASP A 163 9.39 12.31 -6.98
C ASP A 163 8.33 12.37 -5.86
N LEU A 164 7.06 12.59 -6.23
CA LEU A 164 5.91 12.66 -5.30
C LEU A 164 5.64 11.36 -4.54
N PHE A 165 6.20 10.24 -4.98
CA PHE A 165 6.07 8.92 -4.37
C PHE A 165 7.31 8.53 -3.57
N GLY A 166 8.32 9.41 -3.47
CA GLY A 166 9.59 9.16 -2.79
C GLY A 166 10.61 8.37 -3.61
N ASN A 167 10.36 8.11 -4.90
CA ASN A 167 11.35 7.47 -5.78
C ASN A 167 12.47 8.45 -6.11
N ARG A 168 13.69 7.92 -6.17
CA ARG A 168 14.90 8.71 -6.40
C ARG A 168 15.47 8.44 -7.79
N THR A 169 15.80 9.52 -8.50
CA THR A 169 16.57 9.49 -9.74
C THR A 169 17.88 10.25 -9.49
N HIS A 170 18.97 9.77 -10.06
CA HIS A 170 20.32 10.18 -9.69
C HIS A 170 20.99 10.88 -10.87
N GLY A 171 21.61 12.03 -10.61
CA GLY A 171 22.34 12.81 -11.60
C GLY A 171 23.81 12.92 -11.25
N VAL A 172 24.68 12.85 -12.26
CA VAL A 172 26.10 13.22 -12.12
C VAL A 172 26.36 14.40 -13.04
N VAL A 173 26.86 15.49 -12.47
CA VAL A 173 27.14 16.72 -13.18
C VAL A 173 28.65 16.91 -13.26
N VAL A 174 29.12 17.28 -14.44
CA VAL A 174 30.46 17.82 -14.63
C VAL A 174 30.37 19.26 -15.09
N GLN A 175 31.08 20.17 -14.43
CA GLN A 175 31.22 21.56 -14.82
C GLN A 175 32.63 21.79 -15.37
N PHE A 176 32.74 22.45 -16.52
CA PHE A 176 34.01 22.76 -17.15
C PHE A 176 33.92 24.08 -17.92
N TYR A 177 35.07 24.72 -18.13
CA TYR A 177 35.14 26.04 -18.77
C TYR A 177 35.63 25.91 -20.21
N ARG A 178 34.98 26.66 -21.11
CA ARG A 178 35.38 26.75 -22.53
C ARG A 178 35.71 28.18 -22.91
N SER A 179 36.74 28.35 -23.73
CA SER A 179 37.12 29.66 -24.27
C SER A 179 36.05 30.16 -25.24
N CYS A 180 35.57 31.37 -25.02
CA CYS A 180 34.73 32.09 -25.96
C CYS A 180 35.62 33.04 -26.78
N LEU A 181 35.94 32.73 -28.04
CA LEU A 181 36.73 33.63 -28.90
C LEU A 181 36.25 33.72 -30.36
N GLU A 182 36.04 34.98 -30.75
CA GLU A 182 35.99 35.69 -32.04
C GLU A 182 35.17 35.13 -33.22
N GLY A 183 34.09 35.85 -33.52
CA GLY A 183 33.39 35.82 -34.79
C GLY A 183 34.28 36.19 -35.97
N VAL A 184 33.89 35.65 -37.11
CA VAL A 184 34.48 35.81 -38.43
C VAL A 184 34.76 37.28 -38.77
N VAL A 185 35.97 37.50 -39.27
CA VAL A 185 36.42 38.73 -39.93
C VAL A 185 35.45 39.14 -41.04
N GLN A 186 34.87 40.33 -40.94
CA GLN A 186 34.53 41.12 -42.12
C GLN A 186 35.22 42.49 -42.03
N ASN A 187 36.07 42.73 -43.01
CA ASN A 187 36.73 43.99 -43.36
C ASN A 187 37.78 44.55 -42.38
N GLY A 188 39.00 44.01 -42.50
CA GLY A 188 40.11 44.83 -43.01
C GLY A 188 40.58 46.03 -42.19
N HIS A 189 40.54 46.02 -40.87
CA HIS A 189 41.43 46.88 -40.06
C HIS A 189 41.93 46.15 -38.82
N ARG A 190 43.26 45.95 -38.75
CA ARG A 190 43.97 45.40 -37.59
C ARG A 190 43.91 46.42 -36.44
N TRP A 191 43.13 46.12 -35.40
CA TRP A 191 43.33 46.71 -34.08
C TRP A 191 44.06 45.70 -33.18
N ASN A 192 45.30 46.07 -32.83
CA ASN A 192 46.05 45.50 -31.73
C ASN A 192 45.36 45.94 -30.42
N SER A 193 44.42 45.15 -29.91
CA SER A 193 43.91 45.30 -28.55
C SER A 193 44.19 43.99 -27.82
N SER A 194 44.85 44.09 -26.67
CA SER A 194 45.19 42.98 -25.77
C SER A 194 43.98 42.06 -25.56
N LYS A 195 44.09 40.82 -26.06
CA LYS A 195 43.01 39.82 -26.08
C LYS A 195 42.69 39.33 -24.68
N SER A 196 41.68 39.89 -24.02
CA SER A 196 41.08 39.29 -22.83
C SER A 196 40.30 38.04 -23.26
N ARG A 197 40.85 36.84 -23.00
CA ARG A 197 40.15 35.57 -23.20
C ARG A 197 39.13 35.41 -22.09
N LEU A 198 37.85 35.36 -22.43
CA LEU A 198 36.79 35.04 -21.48
C LEU A 198 36.41 33.57 -21.64
N PHE A 199 36.23 32.90 -20.52
CA PHE A 199 35.83 31.50 -20.45
C PHE A 199 34.41 31.42 -19.90
N ALA A 200 33.52 30.76 -20.65
CA ALA A 200 32.16 30.46 -20.19
C ALA A 200 32.09 29.06 -19.60
N PRO A 201 31.44 28.90 -18.44
CA PRO A 201 31.19 27.59 -17.85
C PRO A 201 30.06 26.85 -18.58
N PHE A 202 30.26 25.55 -18.74
CA PHE A 202 29.28 24.59 -19.25
C PHE A 202 29.16 23.43 -18.27
N ALA A 203 27.98 22.83 -18.23
CA ALA A 203 27.74 21.62 -17.46
C ALA A 203 27.12 20.54 -18.33
N VAL A 204 27.54 19.29 -18.11
CA VAL A 204 26.89 18.09 -18.66
C VAL A 204 26.38 17.27 -17.49
N CYS A 205 25.07 17.03 -17.46
CA CYS A 205 24.38 16.23 -16.45
C CYS A 205 23.92 14.91 -17.07
N VAL A 206 24.42 13.79 -16.54
CA VAL A 206 23.98 12.44 -16.89
C VAL A 206 23.01 11.94 -15.82
N ILE A 207 21.78 11.63 -16.23
CA ILE A 207 20.68 11.20 -15.36
C ILE A 207 20.48 9.69 -15.53
N SER A 208 20.43 8.98 -14.40
CA SER A 208 20.21 7.53 -14.34
C SER A 208 19.20 7.18 -13.24
N LYS A 209 18.45 6.10 -13.45
CA LYS A 209 17.53 5.55 -12.45
C LYS A 209 18.24 5.07 -11.19
N PHE A 210 19.49 4.61 -11.31
CA PHE A 210 20.26 4.03 -10.21
C PHE A 210 21.50 4.86 -9.85
N PRO A 211 21.98 4.83 -8.60
CA PRO A 211 23.08 5.67 -8.10
C PRO A 211 24.48 5.19 -8.54
N TYR A 212 24.73 5.08 -9.84
CA TYR A 212 26.04 4.74 -10.41
C TYR A 212 27.02 5.94 -10.41
N TYR A 213 27.20 6.57 -9.25
CA TYR A 213 27.91 7.85 -9.14
C TYR A 213 29.37 7.77 -9.63
N ASN A 214 30.14 6.80 -9.14
CA ASN A 214 31.53 6.62 -9.53
C ASN A 214 31.67 6.22 -11.01
N ALA A 215 30.83 5.30 -11.50
CA ALA A 215 30.87 4.84 -12.88
C ALA A 215 30.46 5.95 -13.88
N LEU A 216 29.43 6.73 -13.56
CA LEU A 216 29.00 7.87 -14.40
C LEU A 216 29.99 9.04 -14.34
N ARG A 217 30.63 9.28 -13.19
CA ARG A 217 31.76 10.21 -13.09
C ARG A 217 32.92 9.78 -13.98
N ASP A 218 33.24 8.48 -14.03
CA ASP A 218 34.26 7.94 -14.94
C ASP A 218 33.85 8.13 -16.41
N CYS A 219 32.58 7.91 -16.75
CA CYS A 219 32.06 8.16 -18.09
C CYS A 219 32.23 9.63 -18.50
N LEU A 220 31.84 10.57 -17.63
CA LEU A 220 31.99 12.01 -17.86
C LEU A 220 33.47 12.44 -17.94
N SER A 221 34.36 11.77 -17.21
CA SER A 221 35.80 11.99 -17.31
C SER A 221 36.33 11.62 -18.70
N CYS A 222 35.86 10.52 -19.27
CA CYS A 222 36.18 10.14 -20.65
C CYS A 222 35.61 11.13 -21.68
N LEU A 223 34.37 11.61 -21.46
CA LEU A 223 33.77 12.64 -22.30
C LEU A 223 34.61 13.92 -22.28
N LEU A 224 34.98 14.42 -21.09
CA LEU A 224 35.80 15.62 -20.98
C LEU A 224 37.15 15.50 -21.68
N ALA A 225 37.81 14.35 -21.57
CA ALA A 225 39.06 14.10 -22.28
C ALA A 225 38.89 14.24 -23.80
N GLN A 226 37.77 13.77 -24.35
CA GLN A 226 37.43 13.91 -25.78
C GLN A 226 37.08 15.36 -26.13
N LEU A 227 36.22 16.02 -25.32
CA LEU A 227 35.80 17.41 -25.55
C LEU A 227 36.95 18.41 -25.50
N ARG A 228 37.97 18.19 -24.67
CA ARG A 228 39.18 19.01 -24.62
C ARG A 228 40.01 18.94 -25.91
N THR A 229 39.93 17.81 -26.62
CA THR A 229 40.63 17.60 -27.91
C THR A 229 39.77 17.91 -29.13
N ALA A 230 38.45 18.05 -28.96
CA ALA A 230 37.48 18.25 -30.03
C ALA A 230 37.47 19.72 -30.53
N ARG A 231 37.17 19.92 -31.81
CA ARG A 231 36.94 21.27 -32.36
C ARG A 231 35.56 21.78 -31.94
N GLN A 232 35.36 23.10 -32.00
CA GLN A 232 34.11 23.74 -31.60
C GLN A 232 32.88 23.15 -32.33
N ALA A 233 33.02 22.84 -33.62
CA ALA A 233 31.96 22.27 -34.45
C ALA A 233 31.58 20.82 -34.07
N ASP A 234 32.50 20.07 -33.47
CA ASP A 234 32.33 18.64 -33.17
C ASP A 234 31.69 18.41 -31.78
N PHE A 235 31.41 19.49 -31.02
CA PHE A 235 30.94 19.43 -29.63
C PHE A 235 29.60 18.72 -29.48
N GLU A 236 28.61 19.11 -30.29
CA GLU A 236 27.26 18.55 -30.22
C GLU A 236 27.25 17.08 -30.64
N GLU A 237 28.01 16.75 -31.69
CA GLU A 237 28.14 15.38 -32.20
C GLU A 237 28.84 14.48 -31.18
N THR A 238 29.91 14.95 -30.53
CA THR A 238 30.63 14.19 -29.50
C THR A 238 29.72 13.86 -28.31
N ILE A 239 28.91 14.82 -27.84
CA ILE A 239 27.96 14.60 -26.74
C ILE A 239 26.83 13.66 -27.17
N LYS A 240 26.33 13.80 -28.41
CA LYS A 240 25.31 12.90 -28.97
C LYS A 240 25.82 11.47 -29.07
N GLU A 241 27.05 11.28 -29.59
CA GLU A 241 27.70 9.97 -29.69
C GLU A 241 27.92 9.36 -28.30
N PHE A 242 28.40 10.15 -27.34
CA PHE A 242 28.56 9.73 -25.95
C PHE A 242 27.23 9.28 -25.32
N SER A 243 26.19 10.08 -25.45
CA SER A 243 24.86 9.81 -24.88
C SER A 243 24.28 8.52 -25.47
N ALA A 244 24.41 8.34 -26.77
CA ALA A 244 23.94 7.15 -27.43
C ALA A 244 24.77 5.89 -27.07
N LYS A 245 26.10 5.98 -26.89
CA LYS A 245 26.89 4.86 -26.35
C LYS A 245 26.40 4.42 -24.97
N LEU A 246 26.14 5.37 -24.06
CA LEU A 246 25.60 5.03 -22.74
C LEU A 246 24.21 4.37 -22.80
N SER A 247 23.38 4.74 -23.77
CA SER A 247 22.06 4.12 -23.96
C SER A 247 22.11 2.63 -24.36
N LEU A 248 23.24 2.17 -24.93
CA LEU A 248 23.45 0.78 -25.34
C LEU A 248 23.95 -0.12 -24.19
N VAL A 249 24.26 0.46 -23.02
CA VAL A 249 24.81 -0.28 -21.88
C VAL A 249 23.69 -0.93 -21.05
N PRO A 250 23.61 -2.28 -21.00
CA PRO A 250 22.65 -2.96 -20.14
C PRO A 250 23.06 -2.87 -18.66
N LEU A 251 22.06 -2.83 -17.78
CA LEU A 251 22.29 -2.86 -16.33
C LEU A 251 22.62 -4.29 -15.85
N PRO A 252 23.56 -4.45 -14.91
CA PRO A 252 23.87 -5.76 -14.34
C PRO A 252 22.69 -6.33 -13.53
N PRO A 253 22.35 -7.63 -13.65
CA PRO A 253 21.34 -8.27 -12.82
C PRO A 253 21.84 -8.45 -11.38
N PRO A 254 20.94 -8.49 -10.38
CA PRO A 254 21.32 -8.77 -9.00
C PRO A 254 22.13 -10.07 -8.85
N GLY A 255 23.27 -9.98 -8.16
CA GLY A 255 24.15 -11.09 -7.80
C GLY A 255 25.62 -10.75 -7.99
N GLN A 256 26.40 -11.77 -8.35
CA GLN A 256 27.87 -11.69 -8.43
C GLN A 256 28.40 -11.27 -9.82
N LEU A 257 27.52 -10.88 -10.75
CA LEU A 257 27.91 -10.53 -12.11
C LEU A 257 27.87 -9.00 -12.31
N HIS A 258 29.05 -8.39 -12.40
CA HIS A 258 29.21 -7.00 -12.82
C HIS A 258 29.30 -6.91 -14.34
N VAL A 259 28.97 -5.73 -14.87
CA VAL A 259 29.10 -5.39 -16.30
C VAL A 259 30.19 -4.35 -16.44
N SER A 260 31.00 -4.42 -17.49
CA SER A 260 32.02 -3.40 -17.77
C SER A 260 32.11 -3.11 -19.26
N PHE A 261 32.50 -1.89 -19.60
CA PHE A 261 32.54 -1.42 -20.98
C PHE A 261 33.67 -0.40 -21.19
N SER A 262 34.10 -0.25 -22.43
CA SER A 262 35.22 0.62 -22.81
C SER A 262 34.72 1.99 -23.25
N LEU A 263 35.06 3.03 -22.50
CA LEU A 263 34.95 4.42 -22.94
C LEU A 263 36.35 5.02 -22.90
N ARG A 264 37.03 5.06 -24.05
CA ARG A 264 38.43 5.52 -24.11
C ARG A 264 38.62 6.85 -23.39
N PRO A 265 39.60 6.95 -22.45
CA PRO A 265 40.67 5.98 -22.18
C PRO A 265 40.36 4.92 -21.08
N LEU A 266 39.19 4.97 -20.42
CA LEU A 266 38.90 4.16 -19.24
C LEU A 266 38.06 2.90 -19.55
N GLN A 267 38.30 1.86 -18.76
CA GLN A 267 37.38 0.74 -18.61
C GLN A 267 36.44 1.02 -17.42
N VAL A 268 35.17 1.27 -17.72
CA VAL A 268 34.12 1.57 -16.73
C VAL A 268 33.47 0.27 -16.27
N VAL A 269 33.23 0.13 -14.96
CA VAL A 269 32.61 -1.06 -14.36
C VAL A 269 31.32 -0.63 -13.65
N LEU A 270 30.21 -1.27 -13.97
CA LEU A 270 28.93 -1.18 -13.27
C LEU A 270 28.84 -2.27 -12.21
N PRO A 271 28.88 -1.93 -10.90
CA PRO A 271 28.65 -2.91 -9.85
C PRO A 271 27.22 -3.45 -9.91
N SER A 272 27.04 -4.68 -9.42
CA SER A 272 25.75 -5.34 -9.26
C SER A 272 25.32 -5.29 -7.80
N ARG A 273 24.00 -5.28 -7.59
CA ARG A 273 23.38 -5.44 -6.27
C ARG A 273 23.60 -6.87 -5.80
N GLU A 274 23.92 -7.10 -4.53
CA GLU A 274 24.13 -8.47 -4.05
C GLU A 274 22.88 -9.36 -4.20
N ASN A 275 21.70 -8.80 -3.88
CA ASN A 275 20.37 -9.41 -3.98
C ASN A 275 19.35 -8.33 -4.42
N GLN A 276 18.12 -8.74 -4.76
CA GLN A 276 17.06 -7.82 -5.19
C GLN A 276 16.67 -6.76 -4.15
N ASP A 277 16.84 -7.05 -2.86
CA ASP A 277 16.47 -6.15 -1.77
C ASP A 277 17.62 -5.23 -1.29
N ASN A 278 18.88 -5.53 -1.65
CA ASN A 278 20.03 -4.75 -1.19
C ASN A 278 20.22 -3.48 -2.02
N PRO A 279 20.58 -2.33 -1.44
CA PRO A 279 20.85 -1.13 -2.22
C PRO A 279 22.03 -1.33 -3.18
N LEU A 280 22.01 -0.61 -4.30
CA LEU A 280 23.18 -0.51 -5.18
C LEU A 280 24.21 0.41 -4.52
N ILE A 281 25.48 0.00 -4.50
CA ILE A 281 26.57 0.77 -3.90
C ILE A 281 27.65 1.00 -4.93
N ASP A 282 27.76 2.24 -5.39
CA ASP A 282 28.80 2.75 -6.28
C ASP A 282 29.41 4.05 -5.74
N ILE A 283 29.57 4.11 -4.41
CA ILE A 283 30.18 5.23 -3.66
C ILE A 283 31.20 4.71 -2.65
N ASP A 284 32.06 5.62 -2.19
CA ASP A 284 33.13 5.35 -1.24
C ASP A 284 32.58 5.54 0.19
N LEU A 285 32.10 4.46 0.82
CA LEU A 285 31.42 4.52 2.13
C LEU A 285 32.30 4.97 3.29
N HIS A 286 33.61 5.12 3.09
CA HIS A 286 34.53 5.58 4.13
C HIS A 286 34.55 7.11 4.27
N LEU A 287 33.94 7.86 3.34
CA LEU A 287 33.99 9.32 3.35
C LEU A 287 33.45 9.95 4.64
N PRO A 288 32.30 9.53 5.23
CA PRO A 288 31.87 10.06 6.53
C PRO A 288 32.88 9.81 7.67
N PHE A 289 33.62 8.70 7.65
CA PHE A 289 34.67 8.42 8.64
C PHE A 289 35.91 9.32 8.49
N LEU A 290 36.09 9.93 7.31
CA LEU A 290 37.13 10.94 7.10
C LEU A 290 36.66 12.34 7.50
N CYS A 291 35.36 12.63 7.38
CA CYS A 291 34.78 13.93 7.70
C CYS A 291 34.43 14.10 9.19
N PHE A 292 34.09 13.02 9.90
CA PHE A 292 33.56 13.08 11.26
C PHE A 292 34.27 12.14 12.21
N THR A 293 34.35 12.53 13.48
CA THR A 293 34.73 11.63 14.56
C THR A 293 33.67 10.54 14.75
N HIS A 294 34.05 9.39 15.32
CA HIS A 294 33.11 8.30 15.58
C HIS A 294 31.90 8.74 16.44
N THR A 295 32.11 9.64 17.39
CA THR A 295 31.05 10.20 18.24
C THR A 295 30.13 11.13 17.45
N ALA A 296 30.68 12.00 16.59
CA ALA A 296 29.88 12.84 15.71
C ALA A 296 29.06 12.01 14.71
N LEU A 297 29.62 10.93 14.16
CA LEU A 297 28.87 10.00 13.30
C LEU A 297 27.69 9.36 14.04
N LEU A 298 27.89 8.88 15.26
CA LEU A 298 26.81 8.32 16.07
C LEU A 298 25.73 9.37 16.38
N GLN A 299 26.12 10.62 16.63
CA GLN A 299 25.19 11.72 16.82
C GLN A 299 24.36 11.98 15.54
N LEU A 300 24.99 12.02 14.36
CA LEU A 300 24.27 12.16 13.08
C LEU A 300 23.30 11.01 12.82
N LEU A 301 23.75 9.77 13.05
CA LEU A 301 22.88 8.60 12.93
C LEU A 301 21.71 8.67 13.92
N SER A 302 21.94 9.17 15.14
CA SER A 302 20.88 9.44 16.11
C SER A 302 19.85 10.45 15.59
N CYS A 303 20.32 11.57 15.02
CA CYS A 303 19.45 12.60 14.46
C CYS A 303 18.62 12.06 13.28
N LEU A 304 19.21 11.21 12.43
CA LEU A 304 18.49 10.57 11.33
C LEU A 304 17.45 9.56 11.84
N LEU A 305 17.78 8.74 12.85
CA LEU A 305 16.83 7.80 13.44
C LEU A 305 15.65 8.48 14.14
N GLN A 306 15.86 9.71 14.63
CA GLN A 306 14.84 10.55 15.26
C GLN A 306 14.13 11.48 14.27
N GLU A 307 14.37 11.34 12.95
CA GLU A 307 13.79 12.16 11.90
C GLU A 307 13.89 13.67 12.19
N GLN A 308 15.11 14.16 12.48
CA GLN A 308 15.35 15.58 12.73
C GLN A 308 15.51 16.41 11.43
N ARG A 309 15.39 17.74 11.54
CA ARG A 309 15.66 18.70 10.45
C ARG A 309 17.17 18.92 10.33
N LEU A 310 17.80 18.36 9.30
CA LEU A 310 19.25 18.36 9.10
C LEU A 310 19.64 19.20 7.87
N ALA A 311 20.47 20.22 8.08
CA ALA A 311 21.11 21.00 7.02
C ALA A 311 22.62 20.74 7.01
N PHE A 312 23.12 20.12 5.94
CA PHE A 312 24.54 19.85 5.73
C PHE A 312 25.20 21.02 5.03
N PHE A 313 26.39 21.40 5.46
CA PHE A 313 27.18 22.49 4.88
C PHE A 313 28.55 22.00 4.45
N SER A 314 28.98 22.44 3.28
CA SER A 314 30.29 22.13 2.71
C SER A 314 30.64 23.20 1.69
N SER A 315 31.92 23.48 1.55
CA SER A 315 32.48 24.24 0.43
C SER A 315 32.52 23.43 -0.87
N ASP A 316 32.45 22.10 -0.77
CA ASP A 316 32.41 21.16 -1.89
C ASP A 316 31.02 20.51 -2.04
N TRP A 317 30.35 20.78 -3.15
CA TRP A 317 29.03 20.24 -3.48
C TRP A 317 29.02 18.72 -3.64
N ALA A 318 30.12 18.10 -4.10
CA ALA A 318 30.22 16.66 -4.22
C ALA A 318 30.15 15.98 -2.86
N ARG A 319 30.83 16.57 -1.86
CA ARG A 319 30.91 16.04 -0.50
C ARG A 319 29.54 15.95 0.16
N LEU A 320 28.67 16.94 -0.07
CA LEU A 320 27.30 16.94 0.47
C LEU A 320 26.54 15.67 0.10
N THR A 321 26.44 15.37 -1.20
CA THR A 321 25.70 14.20 -1.68
C THR A 321 26.37 12.90 -1.28
N LEU A 322 27.69 12.78 -1.41
CA LEU A 322 28.40 11.54 -1.10
C LEU A 322 28.33 11.17 0.39
N VAL A 323 28.45 12.16 1.29
CA VAL A 323 28.33 11.95 2.73
C VAL A 323 26.88 11.63 3.10
N ALA A 324 25.91 12.38 2.58
CA ALA A 324 24.49 12.14 2.87
C ALA A 324 24.04 10.74 2.41
N GLU A 325 24.34 10.34 1.17
CA GLU A 325 24.06 9.00 0.66
C GLU A 325 24.73 7.90 1.51
N SER A 326 25.99 8.10 1.91
CA SER A 326 26.70 7.14 2.75
C SER A 326 26.02 6.94 4.10
N LEU A 327 25.58 8.03 4.76
CA LEU A 327 24.87 7.96 6.03
C LEU A 327 23.51 7.26 5.88
N LEU A 328 22.77 7.50 4.78
CA LEU A 328 21.52 6.79 4.51
C LEU A 328 21.76 5.28 4.26
N LEU A 329 22.89 4.91 3.66
CA LEU A 329 23.29 3.51 3.49
C LEU A 329 23.70 2.84 4.79
N TYR A 330 24.20 3.59 5.78
CA TYR A 330 24.53 3.05 7.11
C TYR A 330 23.28 2.60 7.89
N LEU A 331 22.12 3.23 7.64
CA LEU A 331 20.86 2.91 8.31
C LEU A 331 20.17 1.65 7.78
N GLN A 332 20.65 1.06 6.69
CA GLN A 332 20.00 -0.10 6.07
C GLN A 332 19.82 -1.28 7.05
N PRO A 333 18.65 -1.95 7.04
CA PRO A 333 17.57 -1.88 6.05
C PRO A 333 16.52 -0.78 6.32
N LEU A 334 16.74 0.12 7.28
CA LEU A 334 15.84 1.24 7.53
C LEU A 334 15.84 2.17 6.31
N SER A 335 14.67 2.73 5.98
CA SER A 335 14.49 3.58 4.80
C SER A 335 14.06 4.98 5.21
N TRP A 336 14.83 5.98 4.78
CA TRP A 336 14.50 7.39 4.95
C TRP A 336 13.38 7.81 3.99
N GLN A 337 12.25 8.22 4.57
CA GLN A 337 11.02 8.56 3.84
C GLN A 337 10.74 10.08 3.78
N GLN A 338 11.53 10.88 4.49
CA GLN A 338 11.36 12.32 4.57
C GLN A 338 12.03 13.04 3.38
N PRO A 339 11.69 14.32 3.09
CA PRO A 339 12.32 15.10 2.04
C PRO A 339 13.85 15.03 2.09
N TYR A 340 14.45 14.73 0.94
CA TYR A 340 15.89 14.57 0.79
C TYR A 340 16.38 15.27 -0.48
N VAL A 341 17.20 16.31 -0.28
CA VAL A 341 17.76 17.15 -1.35
C VAL A 341 19.21 17.49 -1.00
N PRO A 342 20.19 16.67 -1.39
CA PRO A 342 21.56 16.81 -0.92
C PRO A 342 22.29 18.06 -1.44
N VAL A 343 21.77 18.73 -2.47
CA VAL A 343 22.31 19.99 -2.99
C VAL A 343 21.16 20.95 -3.27
N LEU A 344 21.10 22.03 -2.50
CA LEU A 344 20.22 23.17 -2.72
C LEU A 344 20.99 24.30 -3.41
N ALA A 345 20.38 24.84 -4.48
CA ALA A 345 20.81 26.10 -5.06
C ALA A 345 20.33 27.27 -4.18
N ARG A 346 20.96 28.44 -4.31
CA ARG A 346 20.58 29.65 -3.54
C ARG A 346 19.09 30.00 -3.62
N GLY A 347 18.48 29.89 -4.81
CA GLY A 347 17.05 30.18 -5.02
C GLY A 347 16.09 29.14 -4.40
N MET A 348 16.62 28.11 -3.75
CA MET A 348 15.88 26.99 -3.16
C MET A 348 16.05 26.91 -1.63
N LEU A 349 16.71 27.88 -1.00
CA LEU A 349 16.93 27.89 0.46
C LEU A 349 15.62 27.98 1.26
N ASP A 350 14.56 28.53 0.67
CA ASP A 350 13.22 28.58 1.27
C ASP A 350 12.68 27.18 1.65
N PHE A 351 13.20 26.09 1.06
CA PHE A 351 12.81 24.73 1.43
C PHE A 351 13.22 24.34 2.86
N LEU A 352 14.22 25.00 3.43
CA LEU A 352 14.64 24.79 4.82
C LEU A 352 13.56 25.23 5.82
N MET A 353 12.60 26.05 5.38
CA MET A 353 11.42 26.46 6.17
C MET A 353 10.39 25.33 6.33
N ALA A 354 10.63 24.15 5.74
CA ALA A 354 9.74 23.00 5.89
C ALA A 354 9.58 22.65 7.39
N PRO A 355 8.33 22.54 7.89
CA PRO A 355 8.07 22.28 9.32
C PRO A 355 8.30 20.80 9.69
N THR A 356 8.50 19.93 8.70
CA THR A 356 8.74 18.50 8.88
C THR A 356 10.23 18.19 8.84
N ALA A 357 10.59 16.99 9.31
CA ALA A 357 11.92 16.40 9.13
C ALA A 357 12.40 16.51 7.68
N PHE A 358 13.71 16.72 7.48
CA PHE A 358 14.34 16.71 6.16
C PHE A 358 15.85 16.50 6.26
N LEU A 359 16.46 16.09 5.15
CA LEU A 359 17.92 16.09 4.97
C LEU A 359 18.25 16.91 3.72
N MET A 360 18.85 18.08 3.91
CA MET A 360 19.18 19.00 2.82
C MET A 360 20.64 19.47 2.90
N GLY A 361 21.27 19.76 1.77
CA GLY A 361 22.65 20.25 1.72
C GLY A 361 22.78 21.63 1.10
N CYS A 362 23.61 22.48 1.69
CA CYS A 362 23.84 23.88 1.32
C CYS A 362 25.33 24.18 1.21
N HIS A 363 25.69 25.20 0.44
CA HIS A 363 27.06 25.72 0.48
C HIS A 363 27.33 26.41 1.82
N VAL A 364 28.56 26.30 2.32
CA VAL A 364 28.99 26.97 3.56
C VAL A 364 28.80 28.50 3.52
N SER A 365 28.77 29.13 2.34
CA SER A 365 28.48 30.57 2.23
C SER A 365 27.08 30.97 2.67
N HIS A 366 26.15 30.02 2.79
CA HIS A 366 24.78 30.24 3.27
C HIS A 366 24.62 29.92 4.76
N PHE A 367 25.70 29.58 5.45
CA PHE A 367 25.64 29.16 6.85
C PHE A 367 24.99 30.21 7.75
N GLU A 368 25.41 31.47 7.66
CA GLU A 368 24.84 32.57 8.47
C GLU A 368 23.37 32.85 8.15
N GLU A 369 22.96 32.72 6.88
CA GLU A 369 21.58 32.91 6.42
C GLU A 369 20.65 31.81 6.95
N VAL A 370 21.17 30.59 7.13
CA VAL A 370 20.38 29.43 7.58
C VAL A 370 20.43 29.25 9.10
N ALA A 371 21.49 29.71 9.78
CA ALA A 371 21.70 29.50 11.20
C ALA A 371 20.67 30.18 12.12
N THR A 372 19.79 31.02 11.57
CA THR A 372 18.68 31.68 12.30
C THR A 372 17.46 30.79 12.53
N GLU A 373 17.45 29.58 11.98
CA GLU A 373 16.29 28.68 11.93
C GLU A 373 16.49 27.47 12.85
N ASP A 374 15.44 26.97 13.50
CA ASP A 374 15.47 25.79 14.41
C ASP A 374 15.73 24.46 13.65
N ILE A 375 16.98 24.30 13.21
CA ILE A 375 17.52 23.25 12.36
C ILE A 375 18.87 22.79 12.92
N ILE A 376 19.19 21.50 12.79
CA ILE A 376 20.51 20.96 13.13
C ILE A 376 21.47 21.26 11.98
N LEU A 377 22.49 22.07 12.26
CA LEU A 377 23.50 22.51 11.29
C LEU A 377 24.69 21.56 11.36
N VAL A 378 25.03 20.94 10.23
CA VAL A 378 26.12 19.97 10.15
C VAL A 378 27.17 20.49 9.19
N ASN A 379 28.30 20.96 9.71
CA ASN A 379 29.43 21.34 8.89
C ASN A 379 30.27 20.09 8.58
N VAL A 380 30.21 19.65 7.32
CA VAL A 380 30.89 18.45 6.82
C VAL A 380 32.39 18.68 6.61
N ASP A 381 32.82 19.93 6.43
CA ASP A 381 34.23 20.27 6.22
C ASP A 381 35.01 20.21 7.54
N ASP A 382 34.42 20.73 8.61
CA ASP A 382 35.03 20.76 9.94
C ASP A 382 34.63 19.58 10.84
N GLY A 383 33.62 18.79 10.42
CA GLY A 383 33.10 17.66 11.20
C GLY A 383 32.30 18.08 12.44
N ILE A 384 31.73 19.29 12.45
CA ILE A 384 31.07 19.90 13.62
C ILE A 384 29.55 19.87 13.45
N ILE A 385 28.84 19.52 14.51
CA ILE A 385 27.38 19.51 14.60
C ILE A 385 26.96 20.61 15.58
N GLN A 386 26.12 21.54 15.12
CA GLN A 386 25.64 22.67 15.93
C GLN A 386 24.11 22.71 15.96
N LEU A 387 23.57 23.04 17.12
CA LEU A 387 22.16 23.38 17.31
C LEU A 387 22.02 24.89 17.18
N SER A 388 21.11 25.33 16.32
CA SER A 388 20.82 26.74 16.03
C SER A 388 20.09 27.46 17.19
N CYS A 389 19.37 26.73 18.05
CA CYS A 389 18.60 27.29 19.17
C CYS A 389 19.35 27.23 20.52
N SER A 390 19.25 28.30 21.31
CA SER A 390 19.95 28.52 22.59
C SER A 390 19.36 27.79 23.81
N GLU A 391 18.24 27.07 23.66
CA GLU A 391 17.68 26.24 24.73
C GLU A 391 18.14 24.79 24.54
N THR A 392 19.03 24.33 25.41
CA THR A 392 19.57 22.97 25.43
C THR A 392 18.46 21.95 25.65
N THR A 393 17.86 21.44 24.57
CA THR A 393 17.25 20.11 24.59
C THR A 393 18.32 19.15 24.11
N ASP A 394 19.00 18.50 25.07
CA ASP A 394 19.97 17.45 24.75
C ASP A 394 19.28 16.39 23.88
N LEU A 395 19.72 16.30 22.61
CA LEU A 395 19.25 15.28 21.70
C LEU A 395 19.66 13.92 22.27
N PRO A 396 18.70 12.98 22.47
CA PRO A 396 19.05 11.67 22.98
C PRO A 396 20.09 10.97 22.11
N ALA A 397 21.12 10.42 22.75
CA ALA A 397 22.19 9.69 22.06
C ALA A 397 21.75 8.26 21.74
N ILE A 398 22.46 7.62 20.80
CA ILE A 398 22.35 6.18 20.55
C ILE A 398 22.69 5.42 21.86
N PRO A 399 21.98 4.31 22.17
CA PRO A 399 22.26 3.49 23.34
C PRO A 399 23.74 3.16 23.54
N LEU A 400 24.23 3.32 24.77
CA LEU A 400 25.68 3.29 25.07
C LEU A 400 26.35 1.99 24.61
N SER A 401 25.74 0.84 24.89
CA SER A 401 26.26 -0.48 24.49
C SER A 401 26.43 -0.62 22.98
N ALA A 402 25.44 -0.14 22.21
CA ALA A 402 25.49 -0.16 20.74
C ALA A 402 26.57 0.80 20.21
N ALA A 403 26.70 1.98 20.83
CA ALA A 403 27.70 2.98 20.50
C ALA A 403 29.14 2.50 20.75
N GLU A 404 29.41 1.89 21.90
CA GLU A 404 30.74 1.36 22.26
C GLU A 404 31.18 0.24 21.31
N SER A 405 30.25 -0.67 20.98
CA SER A 405 30.50 -1.73 19.99
C SER A 405 30.87 -1.13 18.64
N PHE A 406 30.09 -0.16 18.14
CA PHE A 406 30.39 0.52 16.88
C PHE A 406 31.76 1.19 16.88
N ILE A 407 32.10 1.96 17.92
CA ILE A 407 33.40 2.64 18.04
C ILE A 407 34.55 1.63 18.05
N SER A 408 34.41 0.55 18.82
CA SER A 408 35.42 -0.52 18.91
C SER A 408 35.70 -1.14 17.53
N ARG A 409 34.64 -1.44 16.78
CA ARG A 409 34.75 -2.01 15.43
C ARG A 409 35.31 -1.03 14.41
N ALA A 410 34.86 0.22 14.45
CA ALA A 410 35.26 1.25 13.51
C ALA A 410 36.75 1.62 13.63
N LYS A 411 37.32 1.59 14.84
CA LYS A 411 38.76 1.79 15.07
C LYS A 411 39.66 0.78 14.32
N CYS A 412 39.12 -0.38 13.93
CA CYS A 412 39.85 -1.41 13.21
C CYS A 412 39.81 -1.24 11.67
N LEU A 413 39.11 -0.22 11.16
CA LEU A 413 39.02 0.03 9.72
C LEU A 413 40.32 0.63 9.17
N GLN A 414 40.80 0.08 8.05
CA GLN A 414 41.91 0.66 7.29
C GLN A 414 41.34 1.62 6.23
N LEU A 415 41.28 2.91 6.57
CA LEU A 415 40.63 3.94 5.75
C LEU A 415 41.54 4.52 4.64
N HIS A 416 42.85 4.31 4.72
CA HIS A 416 43.82 4.93 3.81
C HIS A 416 44.40 3.91 2.82
N TYR A 417 43.98 4.00 1.55
CA TYR A 417 44.47 3.13 0.47
C TYR A 417 45.98 3.27 0.24
N ASP A 418 46.53 4.47 0.42
CA ASP A 418 47.96 4.76 0.19
C ASP A 418 48.88 3.90 1.06
N LEU A 419 48.43 3.47 2.24
CA LEU A 419 49.18 2.55 3.10
C LEU A 419 49.35 1.15 2.48
N GLU A 420 48.37 0.68 1.70
CA GLU A 420 48.49 -0.59 0.96
C GLU A 420 49.42 -0.46 -0.26
N LEU A 421 49.53 0.75 -0.84
CA LEU A 421 50.41 1.02 -1.97
C LEU A 421 51.89 1.06 -1.58
N CYS A 422 52.23 1.36 -0.33
CA CYS A 422 53.62 1.46 0.15
C CYS A 422 54.45 0.18 -0.08
N HIS A 423 53.81 -0.97 -0.20
CA HIS A 423 54.47 -2.27 -0.38
C HIS A 423 54.56 -2.72 -1.86
N LEU A 424 54.01 -1.94 -2.80
CA LEU A 424 53.93 -2.31 -4.21
C LEU A 424 54.95 -1.53 -5.05
N GLY A 425 55.61 -2.23 -5.99
CA GLY A 425 56.51 -1.60 -6.96
C GLY A 425 55.74 -0.74 -7.97
N ALA A 426 56.40 0.28 -8.54
CA ALA A 426 55.82 1.16 -9.56
C ALA A 426 55.54 0.39 -10.88
N GLY A 427 54.32 -0.12 -11.03
CA GLY A 427 53.79 -0.72 -12.26
C GLY A 427 52.91 0.25 -13.07
N THR A 428 52.89 0.07 -14.40
CA THR A 428 52.70 1.11 -15.43
C THR A 428 51.32 1.19 -16.13
N ASP A 429 50.28 0.45 -15.70
CA ASP A 429 48.92 0.53 -16.30
C ASP A 429 47.89 1.21 -15.37
N ALA A 430 47.27 2.29 -15.87
CA ALA A 430 46.26 3.06 -15.16
C ALA A 430 44.98 2.25 -14.88
N ASN A 431 44.57 1.34 -15.79
CA ASN A 431 43.36 0.54 -15.58
C ASN A 431 43.58 -0.54 -14.51
N ALA A 432 44.77 -1.15 -14.46
CA ALA A 432 45.17 -2.07 -13.40
C ALA A 432 45.13 -1.42 -12.00
N LEU A 433 45.72 -0.22 -11.85
CA LEU A 433 45.69 0.53 -10.58
C LEU A 433 44.27 0.88 -10.14
N ARG A 434 43.42 1.32 -11.08
CA ARG A 434 41.99 1.58 -10.80
C ARG A 434 41.25 0.32 -10.38
N SER A 435 41.55 -0.83 -11.00
CA SER A 435 40.94 -2.10 -10.62
C SER A 435 41.31 -2.49 -9.19
N GLN A 436 42.59 -2.35 -8.83
CA GLN A 436 43.06 -2.63 -7.48
C GLN A 436 42.39 -1.70 -6.45
N ARG A 437 42.27 -0.41 -6.75
CA ARG A 437 41.55 0.56 -5.89
C ARG A 437 40.08 0.18 -5.71
N ARG A 438 39.39 -0.26 -6.77
CA ARG A 438 37.99 -0.72 -6.67
C ARG A 438 37.84 -1.96 -5.80
N ASP A 439 38.75 -2.93 -5.92
CA ASP A 439 38.69 -4.13 -5.09
C ASP A 439 38.97 -3.82 -3.62
N TRP A 440 39.89 -2.91 -3.33
CA TRP A 440 40.10 -2.36 -1.99
C TRP A 440 38.85 -1.67 -1.46
N GLN A 441 38.28 -0.74 -2.24
CA GLN A 441 37.08 0.00 -1.86
C GLN A 441 35.89 -0.93 -1.61
N ARG A 442 35.73 -1.99 -2.42
CA ARG A 442 34.69 -3.00 -2.23
C ARG A 442 34.85 -3.72 -0.89
N ARG A 443 36.07 -4.16 -0.55
CA ARG A 443 36.36 -4.80 0.75
C ARG A 443 36.04 -3.87 1.92
N LEU A 444 36.47 -2.61 1.82
CA LEU A 444 36.22 -1.60 2.85
C LEU A 444 34.73 -1.29 3.00
N ASN A 445 34.00 -1.11 1.89
CA ASN A 445 32.55 -0.91 1.89
C ASN A 445 31.83 -2.08 2.58
N THR A 446 32.19 -3.33 2.27
CA THR A 446 31.62 -4.50 2.95
C THR A 446 31.90 -4.50 4.45
N GLN A 447 33.10 -4.11 4.89
CA GLN A 447 33.41 -3.99 6.32
C GLN A 447 32.54 -2.92 6.99
N ILE A 448 32.45 -1.74 6.39
CA ILE A 448 31.64 -0.63 6.89
C ILE A 448 30.17 -1.03 6.99
N GLN A 449 29.59 -1.62 5.93
CA GLN A 449 28.20 -2.09 5.95
C GLN A 449 27.93 -3.12 7.04
N ASN A 450 28.86 -4.03 7.30
CA ASN A 450 28.70 -5.01 8.38
C ASN A 450 28.73 -4.32 9.75
N ILE A 451 29.62 -3.36 9.96
CA ILE A 451 29.72 -2.60 11.22
C ILE A 451 28.45 -1.76 11.45
N THR A 452 27.95 -1.09 10.42
CA THR A 452 26.75 -0.25 10.53
C THR A 452 25.48 -1.08 10.67
N LEU A 453 25.38 -2.22 9.97
CA LEU A 453 24.28 -3.17 10.15
C LEU A 453 24.29 -3.79 11.56
N GLU A 454 25.47 -4.11 12.10
CA GLU A 454 25.63 -4.55 13.49
C GLU A 454 25.14 -3.49 14.47
N LEU A 455 25.46 -2.20 14.24
CA LEU A 455 24.92 -1.08 15.02
C LEU A 455 23.38 -1.06 14.98
N VAL A 456 22.75 -1.15 13.80
CA VAL A 456 21.28 -1.14 13.66
C VAL A 456 20.66 -2.34 14.40
N VAL A 457 21.24 -3.54 14.27
CA VAL A 457 20.78 -4.73 15.00
C VAL A 457 20.91 -4.56 16.50
N ASN A 458 22.00 -3.96 16.99
CA ASN A 458 22.17 -3.70 18.42
C ASN A 458 21.13 -2.70 18.95
N ILE A 459 20.81 -1.65 18.19
CA ILE A 459 19.81 -0.63 18.56
C ILE A 459 18.41 -1.25 18.65
N PHE A 460 18.01 -2.06 17.67
CA PHE A 460 16.65 -2.61 17.57
C PHE A 460 16.54 -4.07 18.05
N SER A 461 17.55 -4.55 18.78
CA SER A 461 17.56 -5.90 19.34
C SER A 461 16.37 -6.13 20.29
N GLY A 462 15.70 -7.28 20.09
CA GLY A 462 14.53 -7.67 20.88
C GLY A 462 13.20 -7.06 20.43
N VAL A 463 13.16 -6.22 19.38
CA VAL A 463 11.88 -5.71 18.84
C VAL A 463 10.91 -6.85 18.47
N GLN A 464 11.44 -7.97 17.95
CA GLN A 464 10.67 -9.16 17.59
C GLN A 464 9.85 -9.71 18.75
N ASP A 465 10.36 -9.62 19.98
CA ASP A 465 9.71 -10.18 21.17
C ASP A 465 8.45 -9.41 21.58
N PHE A 466 8.28 -8.18 21.06
CA PHE A 466 7.14 -7.30 21.35
C PHE A 466 6.22 -7.12 20.14
N LEU A 467 6.38 -7.94 19.09
CA LEU A 467 5.49 -7.96 17.93
C LEU A 467 4.39 -8.99 18.12
N ASN A 468 3.14 -8.54 18.00
CA ASN A 468 2.01 -9.42 17.83
C ASN A 468 1.71 -9.55 16.33
N HIS A 469 2.13 -10.68 15.74
CA HIS A 469 1.91 -10.97 14.32
C HIS A 469 0.43 -11.19 13.97
N GLU A 470 -0.39 -11.65 14.93
CA GLU A 470 -1.82 -11.94 14.72
C GLU A 470 -2.61 -10.63 14.57
N HIS A 471 -2.38 -9.69 15.49
CA HIS A 471 -3.03 -8.38 15.48
C HIS A 471 -2.27 -7.31 14.68
N ARG A 472 -1.08 -7.66 14.15
CA ARG A 472 -0.16 -6.75 13.44
C ARG A 472 0.20 -5.49 14.26
N VAL A 473 0.39 -5.64 15.56
CA VAL A 473 0.70 -4.54 16.49
C VAL A 473 2.06 -4.74 17.16
N PHE A 474 2.66 -3.64 17.59
CA PHE A 474 3.91 -3.59 18.35
C PHE A 474 3.64 -2.98 19.73
N ASN A 475 4.04 -3.67 20.81
CA ASN A 475 3.86 -3.18 22.19
C ASN A 475 5.00 -2.24 22.59
N SER A 476 4.85 -0.95 22.27
CA SER A 476 5.87 0.07 22.53
C SER A 476 6.13 0.31 24.02
N GLU A 477 5.11 0.25 24.86
CA GLU A 477 5.24 0.49 26.31
C GLU A 477 6.07 -0.61 26.99
N GLU A 478 5.80 -1.87 26.67
CA GLU A 478 6.53 -3.00 27.22
C GLU A 478 7.97 -3.05 26.71
N PHE A 479 8.17 -2.80 25.41
CA PHE A 479 9.50 -2.65 24.83
C PHE A 479 10.31 -1.57 25.55
N LEU A 480 9.74 -0.38 25.75
CA LEU A 480 10.40 0.73 26.47
C LEU A 480 10.77 0.36 27.90
N ARG A 481 9.89 -0.38 28.62
CA ARG A 481 10.15 -0.81 30.00
C ARG A 481 11.36 -1.76 30.11
N THR A 482 11.69 -2.48 29.04
CA THR A 482 12.88 -3.36 29.01
C THR A 482 14.19 -2.64 28.72
N ARG A 483 14.16 -1.35 28.36
CA ARG A 483 15.35 -0.57 28.03
C ARG A 483 15.89 0.16 29.27
N GLU A 484 17.21 0.33 29.32
CA GLU A 484 17.91 1.09 30.36
C GLU A 484 17.34 2.51 30.49
N PRO A 485 17.15 3.06 31.71
CA PRO A 485 16.54 4.37 31.91
C PRO A 485 17.22 5.51 31.15
N ALA A 486 18.55 5.44 30.97
CA ALA A 486 19.33 6.42 30.21
C ALA A 486 18.99 6.42 28.71
N ASP A 487 18.59 5.27 28.16
CA ASP A 487 18.33 5.09 26.72
C ASP A 487 16.85 5.32 26.38
N GLN A 488 15.94 5.35 27.36
CA GLN A 488 14.50 5.47 27.13
C GLN A 488 14.11 6.77 26.40
N ALA A 489 14.84 7.87 26.61
CA ALA A 489 14.58 9.14 25.93
C ALA A 489 14.81 9.03 24.40
N PHE A 490 15.81 8.24 23.99
CA PHE A 490 16.09 7.96 22.58
C PHE A 490 14.97 7.11 21.98
N TYR A 491 14.61 6.01 22.63
CA TYR A 491 13.55 5.14 22.11
C TYR A 491 12.19 5.83 22.04
N LYS A 492 11.81 6.65 23.02
CA LYS A 492 10.53 7.39 22.97
C LYS A 492 10.38 8.20 21.68
N LYS A 493 11.44 8.89 21.25
CA LYS A 493 11.44 9.63 19.98
C LYS A 493 11.44 8.71 18.77
N VAL A 494 12.34 7.71 18.74
CA VAL A 494 12.50 6.82 17.58
C VAL A 494 11.24 6.00 17.29
N LEU A 495 10.52 5.54 18.32
CA LEU A 495 9.33 4.70 18.16
C LEU A 495 8.16 5.41 17.46
N GLU A 496 8.15 6.75 17.45
CA GLU A 496 7.13 7.59 16.80
C GLU A 496 7.48 7.92 15.33
N THR A 497 8.66 7.54 14.86
CA THR A 497 9.16 7.94 13.53
C THR A 497 8.66 7.08 12.38
N HIS A 498 8.57 7.66 11.18
CA HIS A 498 8.19 6.92 9.98
C HIS A 498 9.21 5.84 9.60
N ILE A 499 10.51 6.11 9.81
CA ILE A 499 11.59 5.15 9.56
C ILE A 499 11.43 3.89 10.42
N PHE A 500 11.07 4.02 11.69
CA PHE A 500 10.81 2.88 12.56
C PHE A 500 9.49 2.17 12.20
N HIS A 501 8.42 2.91 11.87
CA HIS A 501 7.17 2.31 11.41
C HIS A 501 7.34 1.49 10.12
N SER A 502 8.15 1.97 9.17
CA SER A 502 8.46 1.20 7.95
C SER A 502 9.24 -0.07 8.29
N PHE A 503 10.19 0.00 9.24
CA PHE A 503 10.91 -1.16 9.73
C PHE A 503 9.98 -2.18 10.41
N LEU A 504 9.09 -1.73 11.29
CA LEU A 504 8.08 -2.58 11.94
C LEU A 504 7.19 -3.28 10.93
N ARG A 505 6.74 -2.58 9.88
CA ARG A 505 5.96 -3.18 8.80
C ARG A 505 6.71 -4.32 8.12
N ASP A 506 8.01 -4.14 7.86
CA ASP A 506 8.86 -5.18 7.28
C ASP A 506 9.02 -6.38 8.24
N ARG A 507 9.17 -6.13 9.55
CA ARG A 507 9.23 -7.19 10.58
C ARG A 507 7.91 -7.97 10.70
N LEU A 508 6.77 -7.27 10.75
CA LEU A 508 5.43 -7.86 10.82
C LEU A 508 5.11 -8.71 9.58
N ASN A 509 5.61 -8.31 8.41
CA ASN A 509 5.52 -9.08 7.17
C ASN A 509 6.53 -10.24 7.09
N ARG A 510 7.31 -10.50 8.16
CA ARG A 510 8.33 -11.55 8.24
C ARG A 510 9.37 -11.47 7.12
N LYS A 511 9.73 -10.25 6.71
CA LYS A 511 10.73 -10.02 5.67
C LYS A 511 12.08 -10.59 6.11
N HIS A 512 12.66 -11.48 5.30
CA HIS A 512 13.94 -12.12 5.61
C HIS A 512 15.10 -11.40 4.91
N ASP A 513 15.41 -10.20 5.38
CA ASP A 513 16.45 -9.32 4.83
C ASP A 513 17.81 -9.45 5.53
N THR A 514 18.73 -8.54 5.22
CA THR A 514 20.07 -8.48 5.82
C THR A 514 20.04 -8.31 7.34
N TYR A 515 19.07 -7.56 7.88
CA TYR A 515 18.86 -7.43 9.32
C TYR A 515 18.51 -8.78 9.95
N SER A 516 17.49 -9.49 9.43
CA SER A 516 17.09 -10.81 9.96
C SER A 516 18.27 -11.78 9.99
N ARG A 517 19.08 -11.78 8.92
CA ARG A 517 20.25 -12.66 8.79
C ARG A 517 21.38 -12.28 9.75
N MET A 518 21.57 -10.99 10.02
CA MET A 518 22.58 -10.52 10.97
C MET A 518 22.15 -10.81 12.42
N GLU A 519 20.90 -10.51 12.76
CA GLU A 519 20.29 -10.79 14.06
C GLU A 519 20.40 -12.29 14.43
N GLN A 520 20.05 -13.19 13.51
CA GLN A 520 20.22 -14.64 13.70
C GLN A 520 21.68 -15.04 13.92
N LYS A 521 22.62 -14.46 13.16
CA LYS A 521 24.06 -14.74 13.33
C LYS A 521 24.57 -14.27 14.69
N MET A 522 24.03 -13.17 15.20
CA MET A 522 24.43 -12.59 16.47
C MET A 522 23.85 -13.39 17.64
N ASN A 523 22.57 -13.77 17.59
CA ASN A 523 21.92 -14.62 18.59
C ASN A 523 22.57 -16.01 18.70
N ASN A 524 22.94 -16.63 17.55
CA ASN A 524 23.64 -17.91 17.53
C ASN A 524 25.06 -17.85 18.14
N LYS A 525 25.67 -16.67 18.22
CA LYS A 525 26.97 -16.48 18.88
C LYS A 525 26.82 -16.31 20.38
N VAL A 526 25.77 -15.61 20.85
CA VAL A 526 25.50 -15.43 22.29
C VAL A 526 25.34 -16.78 23.01
N HIS A 527 24.72 -17.78 22.37
CA HIS A 527 24.61 -19.14 22.93
C HIS A 527 25.91 -19.98 22.95
N ARG A 528 27.04 -19.46 22.44
CA ARG A 528 28.35 -20.14 22.50
C ARG A 528 29.33 -19.52 23.51
N TYR A 529 28.94 -18.44 24.20
CA TYR A 529 29.85 -17.64 25.04
C TYR A 529 29.74 -17.89 26.55
N ASP A 530 29.02 -18.93 26.98
CA ASP A 530 28.88 -19.26 28.41
C ASP A 530 30.00 -20.18 28.95
N GLU A 531 31.04 -20.46 28.15
CA GLU A 531 32.25 -21.15 28.62
C GLU A 531 33.52 -20.42 28.16
N SER A 532 34.27 -19.91 29.15
CA SER A 532 35.68 -19.44 29.15
C SER A 532 35.98 -17.92 29.06
N VAL A 533 36.93 -17.54 29.92
CA VAL A 533 37.33 -16.20 30.40
C VAL A 533 38.51 -15.60 29.61
N ASN A 534 38.52 -14.26 29.48
CA ASN A 534 39.61 -13.32 29.13
C ASN A 534 40.68 -13.73 28.10
N ILE A 535 40.55 -13.27 26.84
CA ILE A 535 41.69 -13.03 25.92
C ILE A 535 41.40 -11.82 24.99
N SER A 536 42.28 -10.80 25.07
CA SER A 536 42.64 -9.74 24.11
C SER A 536 41.65 -9.33 22.98
N ILE A 537 41.04 -8.14 23.15
CA ILE A 537 40.03 -7.54 22.26
C ILE A 537 40.57 -7.00 20.90
N CYS A 538 41.87 -7.11 20.60
CA CYS A 538 42.45 -6.54 19.37
C CYS A 538 42.77 -7.53 18.23
N LEU A 539 42.50 -8.83 18.38
CA LEU A 539 42.83 -9.85 17.36
C LEU A 539 41.74 -10.92 17.24
N LEU A 540 40.51 -10.53 16.90
CA LEU A 540 39.59 -11.47 16.27
C LEU A 540 39.71 -11.29 14.76
N PRO A 541 39.99 -12.34 13.97
CA PRO A 541 39.96 -12.23 12.52
C PRO A 541 38.56 -11.76 12.16
N GLY A 542 38.46 -10.49 11.74
CA GLY A 542 37.20 -9.88 11.33
C GLY A 542 36.49 -10.84 10.41
N LEU A 543 35.20 -11.10 10.69
CA LEU A 543 34.29 -11.98 9.95
C LEU A 543 34.73 -12.16 8.49
N LYS A 544 35.67 -13.10 8.23
CA LYS A 544 36.07 -13.47 6.87
C LYS A 544 35.00 -14.43 6.40
N SER A 545 33.79 -13.93 6.17
CA SER A 545 32.97 -14.56 5.16
C SER A 545 33.78 -14.46 3.87
N PRO A 546 34.12 -15.58 3.20
CA PRO A 546 34.82 -15.51 1.92
C PRO A 546 33.99 -14.62 1.00
N LEU A 547 34.56 -13.48 0.59
CA LEU A 547 33.96 -12.65 -0.44
C LEU A 547 33.75 -13.56 -1.64
N LYS A 548 32.49 -13.77 -2.02
CA LYS A 548 32.15 -14.56 -3.20
C LYS A 548 32.86 -13.93 -4.40
N ALA A 549 33.57 -14.75 -5.17
CA ALA A 549 34.35 -14.28 -6.31
C ALA A 549 33.42 -13.54 -7.29
N VAL A 550 33.66 -12.24 -7.44
CA VAL A 550 32.90 -11.38 -8.33
C VAL A 550 33.32 -11.68 -9.77
N LYS A 551 32.34 -11.89 -10.65
CA LYS A 551 32.55 -12.06 -12.08
C LYS A 551 32.29 -10.74 -12.79
N ILE A 552 33.12 -10.39 -13.77
CA ILE A 552 32.94 -9.20 -14.60
C ILE A 552 32.71 -9.67 -16.03
N PHE A 553 31.60 -9.24 -16.63
CA PHE A 553 31.36 -9.41 -18.05
C PHE A 553 31.79 -8.14 -18.79
N HIS A 554 32.67 -8.30 -19.77
CA HIS A 554 33.13 -7.20 -20.62
C HIS A 554 32.23 -7.11 -21.85
N LEU A 555 31.59 -5.95 -22.05
CA LEU A 555 30.82 -5.67 -23.25
C LEU A 555 31.75 -5.52 -24.47
N PRO A 556 31.26 -5.83 -25.68
CA PRO A 556 31.97 -5.49 -26.91
C PRO A 556 32.26 -3.99 -27.01
N ASP A 557 33.21 -3.61 -27.85
CA ASP A 557 33.48 -2.21 -28.16
C ASP A 557 32.27 -1.57 -28.86
N PHE A 558 32.01 -0.30 -28.55
CA PHE A 558 30.89 0.41 -29.13
C PHE A 558 31.05 0.60 -30.65
N PRO A 559 29.96 0.46 -31.43
CA PRO A 559 30.00 0.64 -32.87
C PRO A 559 30.26 2.11 -33.25
N PRO A 560 31.09 2.37 -34.27
CA PRO A 560 31.11 3.66 -34.98
C PRO A 560 30.28 3.58 -36.28
N PRO A 561 29.56 4.64 -36.71
CA PRO A 561 28.59 5.48 -36.00
C PRO A 561 27.26 4.72 -35.70
N LEU A 562 26.32 5.37 -35.01
CA LEU A 562 25.06 4.77 -34.52
C LEU A 562 23.98 4.55 -35.60
N ALA A 563 24.39 4.08 -36.78
CA ALA A 563 23.44 3.61 -37.78
C ALA A 563 22.84 2.27 -37.32
N TYR A 564 21.57 2.04 -37.67
CA TYR A 564 20.79 0.87 -37.25
C TYR A 564 21.52 -0.47 -37.44
N HIS A 565 22.24 -0.64 -38.55
CA HIS A 565 22.96 -1.88 -38.86
C HIS A 565 24.18 -2.12 -37.95
N TYR A 566 24.93 -1.08 -37.58
CA TYR A 566 26.05 -1.22 -36.64
C TYR A 566 25.57 -1.52 -35.22
N VAL A 567 24.47 -0.91 -34.79
CA VAL A 567 23.84 -1.19 -33.49
C VAL A 567 23.31 -2.64 -33.43
N HIS A 568 22.71 -3.11 -34.52
CA HIS A 568 22.26 -4.51 -34.61
C HIS A 568 23.44 -5.50 -34.54
N ASN A 569 24.55 -5.21 -35.23
CA ASN A 569 25.76 -6.03 -35.16
C ASN A 569 26.35 -6.06 -33.74
N TYR A 570 26.41 -4.90 -33.07
CA TYR A 570 26.84 -4.79 -31.68
C TYR A 570 26.06 -5.71 -30.74
N TYR A 571 24.73 -5.73 -30.85
CA TYR A 571 23.91 -6.66 -30.06
C TYR A 571 24.16 -8.13 -30.44
N SER A 572 24.33 -8.43 -31.73
CA SER A 572 24.68 -9.79 -32.16
C SER A 572 26.02 -10.28 -31.59
N ASP A 573 27.03 -9.41 -31.56
CA ASP A 573 28.34 -9.70 -30.96
C ASP A 573 28.25 -9.88 -29.44
N MET A 574 27.38 -9.10 -28.78
CA MET A 574 27.09 -9.24 -27.35
C MET A 574 26.41 -10.58 -27.05
N VAL A 575 25.41 -10.99 -27.84
CA VAL A 575 24.74 -12.29 -27.72
C VAL A 575 25.74 -13.44 -27.90
N ALA A 576 26.62 -13.35 -28.91
CA ALA A 576 27.65 -14.36 -29.15
C ALA A 576 28.64 -14.45 -27.97
N SER A 577 29.05 -13.31 -27.42
CA SER A 577 29.96 -13.24 -26.27
C SER A 577 29.33 -13.79 -24.99
N LEU A 578 28.06 -13.45 -24.72
CA LEU A 578 27.28 -14.03 -23.62
C LEU A 578 27.09 -15.54 -23.80
N GLY A 579 26.85 -16.02 -25.03
CA GLY A 579 26.77 -17.44 -25.34
C GLY A 579 28.06 -18.21 -25.04
N LYS A 580 29.22 -17.63 -25.36
CA LYS A 580 30.53 -18.19 -24.98
C LYS A 580 30.69 -18.26 -23.46
N ALA A 581 30.30 -17.20 -22.75
CA ALA A 581 30.38 -17.15 -21.28
C ALA A 581 29.45 -18.17 -20.59
N ILE A 582 28.25 -18.38 -21.14
CA ILE A 582 27.29 -19.41 -20.68
C ILE A 582 27.90 -20.79 -20.85
N ASN A 583 28.45 -21.11 -22.02
CA ASN A 583 29.06 -22.42 -22.30
C ASN A 583 30.32 -22.70 -21.47
N ALA A 584 31.06 -21.65 -21.09
CA ALA A 584 32.25 -21.76 -20.25
C ALA A 584 31.94 -21.85 -18.74
N THR A 585 30.71 -21.57 -18.32
CA THR A 585 30.33 -21.50 -16.90
C THR A 585 29.58 -22.76 -16.47
N LEU A 586 30.08 -23.45 -15.44
CA LEU A 586 29.38 -24.59 -14.82
C LEU A 586 27.98 -24.20 -14.29
N PRO A 587 26.99 -25.12 -14.30
CA PRO A 587 25.65 -24.88 -13.76
C PRO A 587 25.71 -24.36 -12.33
N SER A 588 25.40 -23.08 -12.16
CA SER A 588 25.52 -22.37 -10.89
C SER A 588 24.62 -21.14 -10.89
N VAL A 589 24.42 -20.53 -9.72
CA VAL A 589 23.69 -19.25 -9.58
C VAL A 589 24.29 -18.16 -10.49
N SER A 590 25.59 -18.20 -10.80
CA SER A 590 26.21 -17.27 -11.77
C SER A 590 25.72 -17.46 -13.21
N LEU A 591 25.40 -18.68 -13.63
CA LEU A 591 24.95 -18.99 -14.98
C LEU A 591 23.62 -18.28 -15.32
N SER A 592 22.70 -18.26 -14.35
CA SER A 592 21.40 -17.59 -14.49
C SER A 592 21.53 -16.08 -14.77
N ARG A 593 22.57 -15.40 -14.25
CA ARG A 593 22.80 -13.97 -14.52
C ARG A 593 23.20 -13.72 -15.99
N TYR A 594 23.96 -14.64 -16.60
CA TYR A 594 24.27 -14.55 -18.02
C TYR A 594 23.02 -14.79 -18.89
N HIS A 595 22.16 -15.74 -18.51
CA HIS A 595 20.86 -15.94 -19.16
C HIS A 595 19.96 -14.70 -19.05
N TYR A 596 19.91 -14.05 -17.88
CA TYR A 596 19.18 -12.79 -17.72
C TYR A 596 19.68 -11.73 -18.71
N LEU A 597 20.98 -11.45 -18.74
CA LEU A 597 21.56 -10.45 -19.64
C LEU A 597 21.33 -10.80 -21.11
N ARG A 598 21.54 -12.07 -21.51
CA ARG A 598 21.34 -12.50 -22.91
C ARG A 598 19.87 -12.43 -23.31
N GLY A 599 18.96 -12.76 -22.40
CA GLY A 599 17.52 -12.59 -22.58
C GLY A 599 17.14 -11.14 -22.85
N LEU A 600 17.67 -10.18 -22.09
CA LEU A 600 17.45 -8.74 -22.34
C LEU A 600 17.94 -8.30 -23.72
N VAL A 601 19.17 -8.68 -24.07
CA VAL A 601 19.77 -8.31 -25.35
C VAL A 601 18.99 -8.93 -26.51
N ASN A 602 18.51 -10.17 -26.36
CA ASN A 602 17.68 -10.84 -27.35
C ASN A 602 16.32 -10.16 -27.54
N ILE A 603 15.69 -9.61 -26.49
CA ILE A 603 14.47 -8.80 -26.62
C ILE A 603 14.76 -7.56 -27.48
N VAL A 604 15.80 -6.79 -27.14
CA VAL A 604 16.15 -5.56 -27.86
C VAL A 604 16.56 -5.84 -29.32
N SER A 605 17.10 -7.05 -29.58
CA SER A 605 17.44 -7.53 -30.92
C SER A 605 16.27 -8.14 -31.70
N ASN A 606 15.04 -8.06 -31.17
CA ASN A 606 13.84 -8.65 -31.78
C ASN A 606 13.95 -10.19 -31.99
N ARG A 607 14.70 -10.89 -31.13
CA ARG A 607 14.85 -12.35 -31.08
C ARG A 607 14.04 -12.94 -29.93
N HIS A 608 12.71 -12.87 -30.06
CA HIS A 608 11.79 -13.15 -28.95
C HIS A 608 11.83 -14.60 -28.45
N LEU A 609 11.98 -15.58 -29.35
CA LEU A 609 12.04 -16.99 -29.00
C LEU A 609 13.32 -17.34 -28.23
N ASP A 610 14.47 -16.82 -28.66
CA ASP A 610 15.75 -17.02 -27.99
C ASP A 610 15.74 -16.36 -26.59
N ALA A 611 15.10 -15.20 -26.45
CA ALA A 611 14.90 -14.55 -25.15
C ALA A 611 14.06 -15.42 -24.19
N LEU A 612 12.97 -16.04 -24.67
CA LEU A 612 12.14 -16.92 -23.85
C LEU A 612 12.87 -18.19 -23.41
N GLU A 613 13.75 -18.73 -24.26
CA GLU A 613 14.61 -19.87 -23.91
C GLU A 613 15.58 -19.52 -22.78
N ASP A 614 16.18 -18.31 -22.85
CA ASP A 614 17.03 -17.78 -21.79
C ASP A 614 16.25 -17.57 -20.48
N PHE A 615 15.05 -16.98 -20.54
CA PHE A 615 14.22 -16.80 -19.34
C PHE A 615 13.71 -18.12 -18.77
N GLN A 616 13.46 -19.14 -19.60
CA GLN A 616 13.12 -20.48 -19.11
C GLN A 616 14.29 -21.10 -18.33
N SER A 617 15.52 -20.93 -18.82
CA SER A 617 16.74 -21.41 -18.16
C SER A 617 17.03 -20.64 -16.88
N LEU A 618 16.81 -19.32 -16.89
CA LEU A 618 16.83 -18.46 -15.71
C LEU A 618 15.86 -18.96 -14.65
N TYR A 619 14.59 -19.13 -14.99
CA TYR A 619 13.53 -19.53 -14.06
C TYR A 619 13.81 -20.88 -13.38
N LYS A 620 14.41 -21.84 -14.11
CA LYS A 620 14.82 -23.14 -13.57
C LYS A 620 15.97 -23.03 -12.55
N THR A 621 16.80 -22.00 -12.67
CA THR A 621 18.06 -21.88 -11.92
C THR A 621 17.94 -20.88 -10.76
N ASP A 622 17.26 -19.76 -10.96
CA ASP A 622 17.01 -18.72 -9.97
C ASP A 622 15.73 -17.94 -10.33
N SER A 623 14.65 -18.17 -9.57
CA SER A 623 13.36 -17.52 -9.78
C SER A 623 13.30 -16.09 -9.24
N ASP A 624 14.21 -15.71 -8.34
CA ASP A 624 14.12 -14.44 -7.60
C ASP A 624 14.45 -13.26 -8.51
N ILE A 625 15.36 -13.46 -9.48
CA ILE A 625 15.73 -12.45 -10.48
C ILE A 625 14.90 -12.55 -11.78
N PHE A 626 13.82 -13.33 -11.80
CA PHE A 626 13.02 -13.55 -13.01
C PHE A 626 12.21 -12.30 -13.39
N PRO A 627 12.35 -11.75 -14.61
CA PRO A 627 11.67 -10.52 -15.01
C PRO A 627 10.23 -10.79 -15.48
N THR A 628 9.35 -11.12 -14.54
CA THR A 628 7.97 -11.57 -14.77
C THR A 628 7.17 -10.68 -15.72
N GLN A 629 7.18 -9.36 -15.50
CA GLN A 629 6.39 -8.42 -16.29
C GLN A 629 6.85 -8.34 -17.76
N MET A 630 8.15 -8.33 -17.98
CA MET A 630 8.74 -8.28 -19.32
C MET A 630 8.50 -9.58 -20.09
N VAL A 631 8.58 -10.73 -19.42
CA VAL A 631 8.27 -12.03 -20.05
C VAL A 631 6.79 -12.11 -20.44
N LYS A 632 5.88 -11.56 -19.63
CA LYS A 632 4.45 -11.46 -19.97
C LYS A 632 4.22 -10.68 -21.27
N LEU A 633 4.80 -9.49 -21.38
CA LEU A 633 4.70 -8.67 -22.59
C LEU A 633 5.31 -9.37 -23.81
N LEU A 634 6.46 -10.03 -23.63
CA LEU A 634 7.11 -10.78 -24.69
C LEU A 634 6.20 -11.91 -25.20
N VAL A 635 5.56 -12.66 -24.30
CA VAL A 635 4.61 -13.73 -24.66
C VAL A 635 3.37 -13.18 -25.37
N ASP A 636 2.84 -12.03 -24.94
CA ASP A 636 1.71 -11.37 -25.62
C ASP A 636 2.08 -10.87 -27.02
N SER A 637 3.35 -10.51 -27.26
CA SER A 637 3.85 -10.03 -28.55
C SER A 637 4.09 -11.12 -29.61
N LEU A 638 4.14 -12.40 -29.22
CA LEU A 638 4.42 -13.51 -30.15
C LEU A 638 3.25 -13.78 -31.11
N LEU A 639 3.58 -14.00 -32.39
CA LEU A 639 2.62 -14.40 -33.42
C LEU A 639 2.24 -15.89 -33.26
N GLU A 640 1.06 -16.25 -33.78
CA GLU A 640 0.48 -17.59 -33.53
C GLU A 640 1.30 -18.74 -34.11
N PHE A 641 1.99 -18.52 -35.24
CA PHE A 641 2.88 -19.52 -35.86
C PHE A 641 4.19 -19.73 -35.09
N GLU A 642 4.77 -18.68 -34.50
CA GLU A 642 6.00 -18.76 -33.69
C GLU A 642 5.80 -19.65 -32.44
N ARG A 643 4.55 -19.78 -31.98
CA ARG A 643 4.16 -20.63 -30.83
C ARG A 643 4.15 -22.12 -31.16
N LEU A 644 4.07 -22.49 -32.44
CA LEU A 644 4.08 -23.89 -32.89
C LEU A 644 5.50 -24.41 -33.14
N GLU A 645 6.49 -23.54 -33.39
CA GLU A 645 7.84 -23.94 -33.78
C GLU A 645 8.68 -24.58 -32.66
N ARG A 646 8.44 -24.26 -31.38
CA ARG A 646 9.25 -24.79 -30.26
C ARG A 646 8.40 -25.41 -29.13
N PRO A 647 8.22 -26.74 -29.09
CA PRO A 647 7.39 -27.41 -28.08
C PRO A 647 7.92 -27.29 -26.65
N GLU A 648 9.22 -27.08 -26.46
CA GLU A 648 9.88 -26.97 -25.15
C GLU A 648 9.48 -25.70 -24.37
N LEU A 649 9.13 -24.62 -25.09
CA LEU A 649 8.67 -23.35 -24.53
C LEU A 649 7.18 -23.40 -24.13
N LYS A 650 6.42 -24.41 -24.58
CA LYS A 650 4.98 -24.53 -24.28
C LYS A 650 4.67 -24.50 -22.79
N ARG A 651 5.54 -25.06 -21.94
CA ARG A 651 5.35 -25.06 -20.48
C ARG A 651 5.48 -23.65 -19.88
N LEU A 652 6.48 -22.86 -20.29
CA LEU A 652 6.65 -21.49 -19.81
C LEU A 652 5.54 -20.59 -20.36
N ILE A 653 5.24 -20.68 -21.67
CA ILE A 653 4.20 -19.88 -22.32
C ILE A 653 2.81 -20.19 -21.74
N SER A 654 2.44 -21.47 -21.58
CA SER A 654 1.15 -21.84 -20.98
C SER A 654 1.06 -21.46 -19.51
N ARG A 655 2.18 -21.44 -18.78
CA ARG A 655 2.21 -20.97 -17.39
C ARG A 655 2.07 -19.45 -17.32
N VAL A 656 2.85 -18.69 -18.08
CA VAL A 656 2.74 -17.22 -18.12
C VAL A 656 1.34 -16.81 -18.56
N ARG A 657 0.73 -17.53 -19.51
CA ARG A 657 -0.67 -17.31 -19.90
C ARG A 657 -1.65 -17.73 -18.82
N ARG A 658 -1.44 -18.83 -18.09
CA ARG A 658 -2.26 -19.19 -16.91
C ARG A 658 -2.10 -18.18 -15.78
N ASP A 659 -0.92 -17.63 -15.58
CA ASP A 659 -0.64 -16.59 -14.58
C ASP A 659 -1.24 -15.27 -15.05
N GLN A 660 -1.25 -14.96 -16.36
CA GLN A 660 -1.98 -13.85 -16.97
C GLN A 660 -3.48 -14.05 -16.99
N GLU A 661 -3.99 -15.27 -17.14
CA GLU A 661 -5.42 -15.61 -17.08
C GLU A 661 -5.87 -15.67 -15.64
N ARG A 662 -5.02 -16.12 -14.72
CA ARG A 662 -5.20 -15.91 -13.29
C ARG A 662 -5.20 -14.44 -13.02
N GLU A 663 -4.25 -13.65 -13.54
CA GLU A 663 -4.19 -12.18 -13.46
C GLU A 663 -5.24 -11.47 -14.30
N ARG A 664 -5.98 -12.10 -15.22
CA ARG A 664 -7.07 -11.47 -16.02
C ARG A 664 -8.43 -11.89 -15.49
N ALA A 665 -8.55 -13.09 -14.92
CA ALA A 665 -9.63 -13.50 -14.04
C ALA A 665 -9.51 -12.77 -12.69
N CYS A 666 -8.29 -12.51 -12.27
CA CYS A 666 -7.93 -11.57 -11.22
C CYS A 666 -8.08 -10.16 -11.76
N HIS A 667 -7.64 -9.68 -12.91
CA HIS A 667 -7.89 -8.28 -13.30
C HIS A 667 -9.35 -8.01 -13.72
N GLY A 668 -10.15 -9.07 -13.88
CA GLY A 668 -11.61 -9.04 -13.88
C GLY A 668 -12.25 -9.05 -12.48
N ASN A 669 -11.52 -9.41 -11.41
CA ASN A 669 -11.95 -9.51 -10.00
C ASN A 669 -10.91 -9.07 -8.91
N SER A 670 -9.90 -8.30 -9.27
CA SER A 670 -8.55 -8.29 -8.62
C SER A 670 -7.63 -7.42 -9.50
N GLN A 671 -8.12 -6.20 -9.65
CA GLN A 671 -7.25 -5.05 -9.65
C GLN A 671 -7.49 -4.25 -8.35
N GLU A 672 -7.89 -4.92 -7.26
CA GLU A 672 -8.18 -4.30 -5.96
C GLU A 672 -7.70 -5.12 -4.75
N GLN A 673 -6.69 -5.99 -4.89
CA GLN A 673 -6.07 -6.63 -3.72
C GLN A 673 -4.54 -6.61 -3.68
N ASP A 674 -3.88 -5.80 -4.52
CA ASP A 674 -2.46 -5.46 -4.30
C ASP A 674 -2.04 -4.05 -4.77
N GLY A 675 -2.99 -3.11 -4.77
CA GLY A 675 -2.72 -1.70 -4.95
C GLY A 675 -3.89 -0.89 -4.43
N VAL A 676 -3.65 0.04 -3.53
CA VAL A 676 -4.67 1.00 -3.09
C VAL A 676 -5.12 1.80 -4.32
N LYS A 677 -6.24 1.42 -4.94
CA LYS A 677 -6.86 2.25 -5.97
C LYS A 677 -7.35 3.53 -5.33
N ARG A 678 -6.79 4.66 -5.76
CA ARG A 678 -7.34 5.98 -5.44
C ARG A 678 -8.64 6.16 -6.22
N PHE A 679 -9.74 6.36 -5.50
CA PHE A 679 -11.05 6.72 -6.06
C PHE A 679 -10.93 7.90 -7.04
N GLN A 680 -11.55 7.78 -8.22
CA GLN A 680 -11.57 8.84 -9.22
C GLN A 680 -12.97 9.46 -9.31
N LEU A 681 -13.03 10.79 -9.27
CA LEU A 681 -14.29 11.52 -9.38
C LEU A 681 -14.93 11.30 -10.77
N PRO A 682 -16.27 11.15 -10.83
CA PRO A 682 -17.00 10.92 -12.08
C PRO A 682 -16.85 12.11 -13.03
N LYS A 683 -16.68 11.82 -14.33
CA LYS A 683 -16.55 12.83 -15.39
C LYS A 683 -17.78 12.97 -16.30
N LYS A 684 -18.78 12.09 -16.12
CA LYS A 684 -20.03 12.04 -16.90
C LYS A 684 -21.24 12.10 -15.97
N TYR A 685 -22.39 12.53 -16.50
CA TYR A 685 -23.67 12.45 -15.79
C TYR A 685 -23.96 11.00 -15.44
N MET A 686 -24.41 10.78 -14.20
CA MET A 686 -24.67 9.45 -13.68
C MET A 686 -26.17 9.21 -13.53
N GLN A 687 -26.63 8.11 -14.11
CA GLN A 687 -27.95 7.53 -13.81
C GLN A 687 -27.90 6.76 -12.48
N LEU A 688 -29.05 6.32 -11.96
CA LEU A 688 -29.14 5.65 -10.65
C LEU A 688 -28.16 4.49 -10.48
N GLU A 689 -28.01 3.63 -11.49
CA GLU A 689 -27.12 2.46 -11.44
C GLU A 689 -25.63 2.86 -11.40
N GLU A 690 -25.24 3.83 -12.22
CA GLU A 690 -23.88 4.37 -12.25
C GLU A 690 -23.54 5.13 -10.96
N PHE A 691 -24.52 5.85 -10.40
CA PHE A 691 -24.40 6.55 -9.14
C PHE A 691 -24.22 5.58 -7.98
N VAL A 692 -24.97 4.47 -7.96
CA VAL A 692 -24.80 3.41 -6.95
C VAL A 692 -23.37 2.88 -6.97
N LYS A 693 -22.84 2.56 -8.15
CA LYS A 693 -21.47 2.09 -8.30
C LYS A 693 -20.45 3.13 -7.81
N CYS A 694 -20.60 4.38 -8.24
CA CYS A 694 -19.70 5.48 -7.87
C CYS A 694 -19.67 5.73 -6.35
N VAL A 695 -20.83 5.76 -5.68
CA VAL A 695 -20.92 5.96 -4.23
C VAL A 695 -20.29 4.79 -3.46
N GLN A 696 -20.50 3.55 -3.92
CA GLN A 696 -19.87 2.37 -3.33
C GLN A 696 -18.34 2.38 -3.50
N GLU A 697 -17.83 2.74 -4.67
CA GLU A 697 -16.39 2.89 -4.95
C GLU A 697 -15.75 4.03 -4.14
N SER A 698 -16.51 5.09 -3.85
CA SER A 698 -16.04 6.24 -3.06
C SER A 698 -15.92 5.98 -1.56
N GLY A 699 -16.49 4.88 -1.07
CA GLY A 699 -16.49 4.50 0.34
C GLY A 699 -17.44 5.32 1.24
N ILE A 700 -18.32 6.15 0.69
CA ILE A 700 -19.26 6.98 1.48
C ILE A 700 -20.32 6.09 2.14
N VAL A 701 -21.07 5.33 1.35
CA VAL A 701 -22.13 4.43 1.83
C VAL A 701 -22.12 3.15 1.00
N LYS A 702 -22.23 1.99 1.66
CA LYS A 702 -22.33 0.68 1.01
C LYS A 702 -23.78 0.24 0.78
N ASP A 703 -24.69 0.60 1.70
CA ASP A 703 -26.11 0.22 1.69
C ASP A 703 -26.86 0.82 0.49
N GLN A 704 -27.37 -0.04 -0.39
CA GLN A 704 -28.05 0.37 -1.61
C GLN A 704 -29.32 1.21 -1.31
N GLY A 705 -30.08 0.88 -0.27
CA GLY A 705 -31.30 1.62 0.07
C GLY A 705 -31.02 3.08 0.44
N THR A 706 -29.93 3.32 1.17
CA THR A 706 -29.47 4.66 1.53
C THR A 706 -28.92 5.42 0.33
N ILE A 707 -28.22 4.74 -0.58
CA ILE A 707 -27.73 5.36 -1.82
C ILE A 707 -28.88 5.79 -2.74
N HIS A 708 -29.96 5.00 -2.83
CA HIS A 708 -31.16 5.40 -3.59
C HIS A 708 -31.80 6.66 -3.01
N ARG A 709 -31.93 6.77 -1.68
CA ARG A 709 -32.43 8.00 -1.03
C ARG A 709 -31.51 9.20 -1.26
N LEU A 710 -30.19 8.97 -1.29
CA LEU A 710 -29.20 10.00 -1.62
C LEU A 710 -29.32 10.48 -3.06
N PHE A 711 -29.54 9.56 -4.00
CA PHE A 711 -29.79 9.90 -5.40
C PHE A 711 -31.06 10.74 -5.54
N ASP A 712 -32.14 10.34 -4.87
CA ASP A 712 -33.40 11.10 -4.85
C ASP A 712 -33.20 12.50 -4.24
N ALA A 713 -32.38 12.63 -3.20
CA ALA A 713 -32.06 13.91 -2.57
C ALA A 713 -31.26 14.84 -3.50
N LEU A 714 -30.22 14.32 -4.15
CA LEU A 714 -29.37 15.11 -5.06
C LEU A 714 -30.06 15.47 -6.39
N THR A 715 -31.11 14.75 -6.77
CA THR A 715 -31.87 14.99 -8.01
C THR A 715 -33.16 15.80 -7.80
N VAL A 716 -33.43 16.29 -6.57
CA VAL A 716 -34.60 17.13 -6.29
C VAL A 716 -34.59 18.39 -7.16
N GLY A 717 -35.54 18.47 -8.10
CA GLY A 717 -35.72 19.63 -8.97
C GLY A 717 -34.92 19.61 -10.29
N HIS A 718 -34.23 18.52 -10.61
CA HIS A 718 -33.48 18.34 -11.86
C HIS A 718 -33.92 17.08 -12.63
N GLN A 719 -33.38 16.85 -13.84
CA GLN A 719 -33.51 15.57 -14.55
C GLN A 719 -32.94 14.47 -13.63
N LYS A 720 -33.52 13.26 -13.60
CA LYS A 720 -33.13 12.13 -12.72
C LYS A 720 -31.71 11.60 -13.02
N GLN A 721 -30.71 12.45 -12.89
CA GLN A 721 -29.29 12.22 -13.16
C GLN A 721 -28.49 13.14 -12.25
N VAL A 722 -27.35 12.65 -11.74
CA VAL A 722 -26.42 13.45 -10.95
C VAL A 722 -25.27 13.92 -11.85
N GLY A 723 -25.07 15.23 -11.93
CA GLY A 723 -23.96 15.80 -12.71
C GLY A 723 -22.60 15.59 -12.03
N PRO A 724 -21.50 15.46 -12.80
CA PRO A 724 -20.13 15.34 -12.29
C PRO A 724 -19.75 16.38 -11.25
N GLU A 725 -20.11 17.64 -11.53
CA GLU A 725 -19.73 18.77 -10.71
C GLU A 725 -20.50 18.80 -9.38
N LEU A 726 -21.79 18.46 -9.41
CA LEU A 726 -22.59 18.32 -8.20
C LEU A 726 -22.05 17.21 -7.30
N PHE A 727 -21.70 16.05 -7.88
CA PHE A 727 -21.09 14.96 -7.13
C PHE A 727 -19.72 15.35 -6.56
N ARG A 728 -18.90 16.08 -7.32
CA ARG A 728 -17.60 16.57 -6.86
C ARG A 728 -17.73 17.47 -5.64
N VAL A 729 -18.64 18.45 -5.68
CA VAL A 729 -18.91 19.35 -4.54
C VAL A 729 -19.40 18.55 -3.34
N PHE A 730 -20.37 17.65 -3.54
CA PHE A 730 -20.87 16.77 -2.48
C PHE A 730 -19.76 15.91 -1.84
N TYR A 731 -18.92 15.26 -2.67
CA TYR A 731 -17.80 14.42 -2.20
C TYR A 731 -16.75 15.23 -1.42
N THR A 732 -16.42 16.44 -1.90
CA THR A 732 -15.51 17.35 -1.20
C THR A 732 -16.05 17.72 0.18
N ILE A 733 -17.32 18.14 0.27
CA ILE A 733 -17.94 18.52 1.55
C ILE A 733 -18.01 17.33 2.51
N TRP A 734 -18.36 16.15 2.01
CA TRP A 734 -18.32 14.92 2.83
C TRP A 734 -16.92 14.69 3.43
N LYS A 735 -15.87 14.82 2.63
CA LYS A 735 -14.48 14.62 3.07
C LYS A 735 -13.98 15.71 4.01
N GLU A 736 -14.39 16.95 3.80
CA GLU A 736 -14.10 18.07 4.70
C GLU A 736 -14.78 17.86 6.05
N THR A 737 -16.07 17.52 6.09
CA THR A 737 -16.79 17.22 7.35
C THR A 737 -16.17 16.03 8.10
N GLU A 738 -15.73 14.99 7.39
CA GLU A 738 -15.02 13.84 7.98
C GLU A 738 -13.67 14.26 8.59
N ALA A 739 -12.90 15.10 7.91
CA ALA A 739 -11.63 15.62 8.40
C ALA A 739 -11.80 16.57 9.61
N GLU A 740 -12.76 17.50 9.54
CA GLU A 740 -13.08 18.44 10.62
C GLU A 740 -13.45 17.73 11.92
N ALA A 741 -14.14 16.59 11.83
CA ALA A 741 -14.52 15.77 12.98
C ALA A 741 -13.32 15.03 13.60
N GLN A 742 -12.34 14.61 12.79
CA GLN A 742 -11.13 13.90 13.25
C GLN A 742 -10.06 14.83 13.86
N GLU A 743 -10.02 16.10 13.44
CA GLU A 743 -9.03 17.07 13.93
C GLU A 743 -9.46 17.81 15.21
N VAL A 744 -10.62 17.48 15.79
CA VAL A 744 -11.12 18.13 17.01
C VAL A 744 -10.28 17.73 18.22
N CYS A 745 -9.38 18.61 18.65
CA CYS A 745 -8.71 18.51 19.95
C CYS A 745 -9.74 18.78 21.06
N LEU A 746 -10.30 17.73 21.63
CA LEU A 746 -11.19 17.85 22.78
C LEU A 746 -10.38 18.22 24.04
N PRO A 747 -10.83 19.18 24.86
CA PRO A 747 -10.16 19.49 26.13
C PRO A 747 -9.99 18.25 27.00
N THR A 748 -8.91 18.16 27.79
CA THR A 748 -8.58 16.99 28.63
C THR A 748 -9.73 16.57 29.55
N SER A 749 -10.48 17.56 30.08
CA SER A 749 -11.68 17.32 30.90
C SER A 749 -12.81 16.58 30.16
N VAL A 750 -12.87 16.70 28.83
CA VAL A 750 -13.83 15.99 27.97
C VAL A 750 -13.37 14.55 27.74
N LEU A 751 -12.08 14.35 27.48
CA LEU A 751 -11.49 13.03 27.23
C LEU A 751 -11.62 12.08 28.42
N GLU A 752 -11.60 12.59 29.65
CA GLU A 752 -11.84 11.79 30.87
C GLU A 752 -13.27 11.25 31.01
N HIS A 753 -14.25 11.87 30.34
CA HIS A 753 -15.69 11.58 30.51
C HIS A 753 -16.37 11.06 29.22
N ILE A 754 -15.63 10.98 28.12
CA ILE A 754 -16.06 10.34 26.88
C ILE A 754 -15.51 8.92 26.90
N GLU A 755 -16.35 7.93 26.62
CA GLU A 755 -15.87 6.56 26.52
C GLU A 755 -14.85 6.44 25.36
N PRO A 756 -13.82 5.57 25.47
CA PRO A 756 -12.84 5.38 24.39
C PRO A 756 -13.45 4.99 23.03
N SER A 757 -14.70 4.51 23.04
CA SER A 757 -15.46 4.12 21.83
C SER A 757 -16.32 5.25 21.24
N GLU A 758 -16.43 6.42 21.89
CA GLU A 758 -17.31 7.52 21.50
C GLU A 758 -16.53 8.66 20.81
N CYS A 759 -16.92 8.98 19.57
CA CYS A 759 -16.29 10.02 18.77
C CYS A 759 -17.25 11.19 18.46
N VAL A 760 -16.67 12.37 18.21
CA VAL A 760 -17.40 13.52 17.64
C VAL A 760 -17.44 13.36 16.13
N PHE A 761 -18.63 13.50 15.53
CA PHE A 761 -18.86 13.33 14.09
C PHE A 761 -19.27 14.63 13.39
N LYS A 762 -19.81 15.60 14.14
CA LYS A 762 -20.17 16.92 13.60
C LYS A 762 -20.04 17.99 14.68
N LEU A 763 -19.53 19.15 14.29
CA LEU A 763 -19.51 20.38 15.09
C LEU A 763 -20.35 21.47 14.42
N SER A 764 -21.03 22.27 15.23
CA SER A 764 -21.66 23.51 14.76
C SER A 764 -20.65 24.66 14.67
N SER A 765 -21.04 25.71 13.97
CA SER A 765 -20.44 27.04 14.18
C SER A 765 -20.61 27.48 15.65
N SER A 766 -19.78 28.43 16.12
CA SER A 766 -19.93 28.96 17.48
C SER A 766 -21.24 29.75 17.57
N VAL A 767 -22.09 29.34 18.52
CA VAL A 767 -23.44 29.85 18.69
C VAL A 767 -23.74 30.24 20.11
N LYS A 768 -24.64 31.22 20.25
CA LYS A 768 -25.22 31.57 21.53
C LYS A 768 -26.27 30.54 21.90
N THR A 769 -26.09 29.93 23.07
CA THR A 769 -27.04 28.98 23.66
C THR A 769 -27.55 29.50 25.01
N SER A 770 -28.61 28.87 25.50
CA SER A 770 -29.11 29.02 26.88
C SER A 770 -28.07 28.69 27.96
N ARG A 771 -26.98 27.99 27.62
CA ARG A 771 -25.93 27.55 28.56
C ARG A 771 -24.56 28.17 28.30
N GLY A 772 -24.51 29.28 27.56
CA GLY A 772 -23.29 29.98 27.19
C GLY A 772 -23.04 30.02 25.69
N VAL A 773 -21.88 30.56 25.30
CA VAL A 773 -21.44 30.63 23.91
C VAL A 773 -20.47 29.49 23.65
N GLY A 774 -20.63 28.81 22.52
CA GLY A 774 -19.81 27.66 22.19
C GLY A 774 -20.28 26.89 20.97
N LYS A 775 -19.64 25.76 20.69
CA LYS A 775 -19.96 24.87 19.57
C LYS A 775 -20.72 23.64 20.06
N ILE A 776 -21.77 23.24 19.36
CA ILE A 776 -22.51 22.01 19.63
C ILE A 776 -21.79 20.87 18.91
N ALA A 777 -21.46 19.82 19.65
CA ALA A 777 -20.85 18.60 19.15
C ALA A 777 -21.86 17.45 19.15
N MET A 778 -21.88 16.69 18.06
CA MET A 778 -22.69 15.50 17.87
C MET A 778 -21.85 14.24 17.99
N THR A 779 -22.23 13.32 18.86
CA THR A 779 -21.66 11.96 18.91
C THR A 779 -22.71 10.92 18.50
N GLN A 780 -22.30 9.65 18.50
CA GLN A 780 -23.19 8.50 18.33
C GLN A 780 -24.13 8.25 19.52
N ARG A 781 -23.97 8.94 20.66
CA ARG A 781 -24.78 8.71 21.88
C ARG A 781 -25.49 9.96 22.41
N ARG A 782 -24.89 11.13 22.24
CA ARG A 782 -25.34 12.37 22.88
C ARG A 782 -24.90 13.62 22.12
N LEU A 783 -25.45 14.75 22.55
CA LEU A 783 -25.05 16.10 22.17
C LEU A 783 -24.37 16.77 23.37
N PHE A 784 -23.28 17.50 23.13
CA PHE A 784 -22.67 18.35 24.14
C PHE A 784 -22.25 19.70 23.58
N LEU A 785 -22.11 20.69 24.46
CA LEU A 785 -21.68 22.05 24.16
C LEU A 785 -20.23 22.24 24.61
N LEU A 786 -19.34 22.56 23.67
CA LEU A 786 -17.97 23.00 23.92
C LEU A 786 -17.97 24.51 24.12
N THR A 787 -17.66 24.99 25.33
CA THR A 787 -17.76 26.42 25.67
C THR A 787 -16.57 27.23 25.18
N ASP A 788 -16.81 28.39 24.57
CA ASP A 788 -15.75 29.31 24.14
C ASP A 788 -15.24 30.14 25.33
N GLY A 789 -13.91 30.21 25.51
CA GLY A 789 -13.25 31.07 26.50
C GLY A 789 -13.08 30.49 27.91
N ARG A 790 -13.64 29.32 28.21
CA ARG A 790 -13.34 28.53 29.42
C ARG A 790 -13.15 27.07 29.06
N PRO A 791 -12.08 26.40 29.52
CA PRO A 791 -11.91 24.96 29.30
C PRO A 791 -13.02 24.21 30.03
N GLY A 792 -13.92 23.59 29.27
CA GLY A 792 -15.06 22.86 29.81
C GLY A 792 -16.03 22.41 28.73
N TYR A 793 -16.92 21.49 29.10
CA TYR A 793 -18.04 21.05 28.26
C TYR A 793 -19.31 20.93 29.09
N VAL A 794 -20.46 20.99 28.42
CA VAL A 794 -21.77 20.80 29.05
C VAL A 794 -22.55 19.76 28.25
N GLU A 795 -22.92 18.64 28.88
CA GLU A 795 -23.79 17.66 28.24
C GLU A 795 -25.19 18.25 27.99
N VAL A 796 -25.59 18.32 26.74
CA VAL A 796 -26.88 18.89 26.31
C VAL A 796 -27.98 17.86 26.49
N ALA A 797 -27.87 16.71 25.83
CA ALA A 797 -28.86 15.64 25.87
C ALA A 797 -28.27 14.31 25.40
N GLN A 798 -28.61 13.20 26.06
CA GLN A 798 -28.47 11.88 25.46
C GLN A 798 -29.66 11.59 24.55
N TYR A 799 -29.47 10.91 23.41
CA TYR A 799 -30.58 10.67 22.49
C TYR A 799 -31.71 9.84 23.12
N ARG A 800 -31.39 8.97 24.07
CA ARG A 800 -32.38 8.16 24.81
C ARG A 800 -33.28 8.96 25.74
N ASP A 801 -32.81 10.12 26.19
CA ASP A 801 -33.51 10.96 27.16
C ASP A 801 -34.23 12.12 26.48
N LEU A 802 -34.16 12.23 25.15
CA LEU A 802 -34.88 13.27 24.40
C LEU A 802 -36.38 13.02 24.44
N GLU A 803 -37.15 14.03 24.83
CA GLU A 803 -38.62 14.03 24.77
C GLU A 803 -39.14 14.81 23.57
N GLU A 804 -38.48 15.91 23.22
CA GLU A 804 -38.98 16.84 22.21
C GLU A 804 -37.82 17.58 21.50
N VAL A 805 -37.90 17.64 20.16
CA VAL A 805 -36.99 18.39 19.29
C VAL A 805 -37.82 19.31 18.41
N LYS A 806 -37.74 20.63 18.62
CA LYS A 806 -38.52 21.63 17.89
C LYS A 806 -37.67 22.80 17.41
N VAL A 807 -38.04 23.35 16.26
CA VAL A 807 -37.53 24.65 15.80
C VAL A 807 -38.54 25.72 16.23
N SER A 808 -38.07 26.77 16.90
CA SER A 808 -38.89 27.92 17.26
C SER A 808 -38.26 29.21 16.72
N SER A 809 -39.06 30.25 16.47
CA SER A 809 -38.53 31.56 16.08
C SER A 809 -38.90 32.60 17.13
N ALA A 810 -37.89 33.33 17.63
CA ALA A 810 -38.09 34.44 18.53
C ALA A 810 -38.01 35.76 17.75
N PRO A 811 -38.91 36.73 17.99
CA PRO A 811 -38.81 38.06 17.38
C PRO A 811 -37.66 38.84 18.03
N PHE A 812 -36.67 39.28 17.25
CA PHE A 812 -35.59 40.15 17.71
C PHE A 812 -35.41 41.32 16.73
N LEU A 813 -35.72 42.54 17.17
CA LEU A 813 -35.49 43.80 16.44
C LEU A 813 -35.82 43.70 14.93
N LEU A 814 -37.07 43.32 14.60
CA LEU A 814 -37.63 43.17 13.24
C LEU A 814 -37.22 41.92 12.43
N LEU A 815 -36.33 41.07 12.95
CA LEU A 815 -35.94 39.80 12.31
C LEU A 815 -36.39 38.58 13.15
N ARG A 816 -36.97 37.56 12.51
CA ARG A 816 -37.26 36.27 13.16
C ARG A 816 -36.03 35.38 13.05
N ILE A 817 -35.41 35.04 14.19
CA ILE A 817 -34.23 34.17 14.19
C ILE A 817 -34.67 32.76 14.62
N PRO A 818 -34.45 31.73 13.80
CA PRO A 818 -34.76 30.35 14.16
C PRO A 818 -33.80 29.85 15.25
N SER A 819 -34.33 29.04 16.16
CA SER A 819 -33.64 28.45 17.31
C SER A 819 -34.03 26.99 17.48
N LEU A 820 -33.05 26.13 17.78
CA LEU A 820 -33.26 24.72 18.09
C LEU A 820 -33.57 24.58 19.59
N LYS A 821 -34.70 23.93 19.91
CA LYS A 821 -35.14 23.64 21.28
C LYS A 821 -35.16 22.15 21.53
N LEU A 822 -34.48 21.72 22.59
CA LEU A 822 -34.37 20.34 23.04
C LEU A 822 -34.91 20.19 24.47
N ARG A 823 -35.91 19.32 24.65
CA ARG A 823 -36.40 18.90 25.97
C ARG A 823 -35.87 17.52 26.31
N VAL A 824 -35.35 17.39 27.53
CA VAL A 824 -34.72 16.17 28.04
C VAL A 824 -35.47 15.69 29.28
N LEU A 825 -35.76 14.40 29.32
CA LEU A 825 -36.41 13.71 30.43
C LEU A 825 -35.66 14.00 31.74
N GLY A 826 -36.40 14.41 32.77
CA GLY A 826 -35.85 14.72 34.09
C GLY A 826 -35.18 16.10 34.22
N ARG A 827 -35.08 16.91 33.16
CA ARG A 827 -34.55 18.29 33.23
C ARG A 827 -35.68 19.31 33.07
N LYS A 828 -35.84 20.23 34.04
CA LYS A 828 -36.88 21.29 33.99
C LYS A 828 -36.60 22.37 32.94
N GLU A 829 -35.33 22.61 32.62
CA GLU A 829 -34.92 23.65 31.67
C GLU A 829 -34.79 23.10 30.24
N VAL A 830 -35.35 23.82 29.27
CA VAL A 830 -35.23 23.51 27.83
C VAL A 830 -33.92 24.09 27.30
N PHE A 831 -33.13 23.26 26.62
CA PHE A 831 -31.92 23.75 25.95
C PHE A 831 -32.30 24.46 24.65
N GLU A 832 -31.93 25.73 24.53
CA GLU A 832 -32.14 26.55 23.33
C GLU A 832 -30.80 26.98 22.71
N ALA A 833 -30.66 26.80 21.39
CA ALA A 833 -29.48 27.21 20.62
C ALA A 833 -29.86 27.94 19.33
N ASN A 834 -29.21 29.07 19.08
CA ASN A 834 -29.47 29.89 17.89
C ASN A 834 -28.44 29.60 16.79
N LEU A 835 -28.80 28.67 15.90
CA LEU A 835 -27.94 28.16 14.82
C LEU A 835 -28.13 28.91 13.49
N LYS A 836 -28.87 30.03 13.49
CA LYS A 836 -29.15 30.86 12.29
C LYS A 836 -29.57 29.98 11.10
N THR A 837 -28.81 29.98 10.01
CA THR A 837 -29.09 29.26 8.76
C THR A 837 -29.00 27.74 8.89
N GLU A 838 -28.33 27.20 9.91
CA GLU A 838 -28.16 25.75 10.09
C GLU A 838 -29.26 25.13 10.96
N THR A 839 -30.16 25.95 11.54
CA THR A 839 -31.13 25.49 12.57
C THR A 839 -32.04 24.36 12.08
N GLU A 840 -32.55 24.45 10.85
CA GLU A 840 -33.45 23.44 10.29
C GLU A 840 -32.71 22.12 10.01
N LEU A 841 -31.47 22.19 9.53
CA LEU A 841 -30.62 21.04 9.29
C LEU A 841 -30.27 20.32 10.61
N TRP A 842 -29.84 21.05 11.64
CA TRP A 842 -29.59 20.47 12.95
C TRP A 842 -30.84 19.83 13.56
N SER A 843 -32.02 20.44 13.37
CA SER A 843 -33.27 19.80 13.81
C SER A 843 -33.54 18.47 13.09
N LEU A 844 -33.26 18.39 11.78
CA LEU A 844 -33.43 17.16 10.99
C LEU A 844 -32.47 16.06 11.46
N MET A 845 -31.18 16.39 11.59
CA MET A 845 -30.15 15.44 12.03
C MET A 845 -30.42 14.92 13.44
N VAL A 846 -30.79 15.80 14.38
CA VAL A 846 -31.09 15.39 15.77
C VAL A 846 -32.34 14.51 15.84
N LYS A 847 -33.37 14.79 15.03
CA LYS A 847 -34.56 13.92 14.93
C LYS A 847 -34.23 12.54 14.37
N GLU A 848 -33.41 12.48 13.32
CA GLU A 848 -32.97 11.20 12.74
C GLU A 848 -32.17 10.37 13.75
N MET A 849 -31.22 10.98 14.46
CA MET A 849 -30.45 10.32 15.54
C MET A 849 -31.34 9.83 16.67
N TRP A 850 -32.32 10.65 17.10
CA TRP A 850 -33.28 10.27 18.12
C TRP A 850 -34.19 9.12 17.67
N ALA A 851 -34.69 9.16 16.43
CA ALA A 851 -35.47 8.07 15.85
C ALA A 851 -34.65 6.78 15.75
N GLY A 852 -33.40 6.86 15.27
CA GLY A 852 -32.46 5.75 15.21
C GLY A 852 -32.20 5.10 16.58
N ARG A 853 -32.11 5.91 17.65
CA ARG A 853 -31.94 5.40 19.02
C ARG A 853 -33.14 4.60 19.49
N ASN A 854 -34.34 5.13 19.23
CA ASN A 854 -35.58 4.44 19.57
C ASN A 854 -35.67 3.09 18.83
N MET A 855 -35.32 3.07 17.54
CA MET A 855 -35.28 1.83 16.74
C MET A 855 -34.25 0.83 17.28
N ALA A 856 -33.06 1.30 17.64
CA ALA A 856 -32.00 0.44 18.20
C ALA A 856 -32.44 -0.23 19.52
N ASP A 857 -33.12 0.52 20.39
CA ASP A 857 -33.60 0.01 21.68
C ASP A 857 -34.77 -0.96 21.53
N GLN A 858 -35.70 -0.68 20.61
CA GLN A 858 -36.87 -1.52 20.35
C GLN A 858 -36.51 -2.84 19.66
N HIS A 859 -35.54 -2.82 18.75
CA HIS A 859 -35.11 -4.01 18.00
C HIS A 859 -33.89 -4.72 18.59
N LYS A 860 -33.29 -4.19 19.66
CA LYS A 860 -32.02 -4.68 20.25
C LYS A 860 -30.91 -4.82 19.20
N ASP A 861 -30.88 -3.86 18.27
CA ASP A 861 -29.97 -3.85 17.13
C ASP A 861 -29.24 -2.50 17.09
N PRO A 862 -27.94 -2.46 17.47
CA PRO A 862 -27.19 -1.21 17.54
C PRO A 862 -26.95 -0.57 16.16
N GLN A 863 -27.14 -1.28 15.05
CA GLN A 863 -26.86 -0.76 13.71
C GLN A 863 -27.78 0.38 13.29
N TYR A 864 -28.99 0.43 13.86
CA TYR A 864 -29.90 1.55 13.63
C TYR A 864 -29.26 2.90 14.02
N MET A 865 -28.40 2.92 15.05
CA MET A 865 -27.66 4.13 15.42
C MET A 865 -26.59 4.51 14.41
N GLN A 866 -25.83 3.52 13.91
CA GLN A 866 -24.80 3.77 12.90
C GLN A 866 -25.43 4.29 11.60
N GLN A 867 -26.52 3.67 11.16
CA GLN A 867 -27.24 4.11 9.97
C GLN A 867 -27.87 5.50 10.13
N ALA A 868 -28.40 5.83 11.31
CA ALA A 868 -28.96 7.15 11.60
C ALA A 868 -27.87 8.24 11.54
N LEU A 869 -26.69 7.94 12.07
CA LEU A 869 -25.53 8.83 12.00
C LEU A 869 -25.08 9.05 10.56
N THR A 870 -24.95 7.99 9.76
CA THR A 870 -24.65 8.11 8.33
C THR A 870 -25.69 8.97 7.61
N ASN A 871 -26.98 8.75 7.86
CA ASN A 871 -28.06 9.56 7.27
C ASN A 871 -27.90 11.05 7.65
N ALA A 872 -27.61 11.35 8.92
CA ALA A 872 -27.40 12.72 9.39
C ALA A 872 -26.22 13.42 8.71
N LEU A 873 -25.07 12.73 8.58
CA LEU A 873 -23.89 13.28 7.88
C LEU A 873 -24.15 13.48 6.38
N LEU A 874 -24.91 12.59 5.75
CA LEU A 874 -25.32 12.76 4.36
C LEU A 874 -26.24 13.98 4.17
N MET A 875 -27.14 14.26 5.11
CA MET A 875 -27.98 15.46 5.07
C MET A 875 -27.15 16.74 5.04
N ASP A 876 -26.10 16.80 5.85
CA ASP A 876 -25.17 17.93 5.93
C ASP A 876 -24.44 18.15 4.58
N ALA A 877 -23.88 17.08 4.02
CA ALA A 877 -23.21 17.14 2.71
C ALA A 877 -24.17 17.50 1.55
N VAL A 878 -25.41 16.99 1.56
CA VAL A 878 -26.44 17.37 0.57
C VAL A 878 -26.81 18.84 0.67
N VAL A 879 -26.97 19.37 1.89
CA VAL A 879 -27.34 20.78 2.08
C VAL A 879 -26.20 21.71 1.66
N GLY A 880 -24.95 21.36 2.00
CA GLY A 880 -23.77 22.11 1.58
C GLY A 880 -23.58 22.14 0.06
N SER A 881 -23.94 21.07 -0.64
CA SER A 881 -23.73 20.93 -2.10
C SER A 881 -24.80 21.58 -2.97
N LEU A 882 -26.07 21.63 -2.52
CA LEU A 882 -27.17 22.14 -3.36
C LEU A 882 -27.35 23.66 -3.28
N GLN A 883 -26.89 24.33 -2.22
CA GLN A 883 -26.93 25.79 -2.00
C GLN A 883 -28.21 26.53 -2.49
N SER A 884 -29.35 25.84 -2.47
CA SER A 884 -30.63 26.33 -2.99
C SER A 884 -31.66 26.38 -1.86
N SER A 885 -32.73 27.15 -2.05
CA SER A 885 -33.86 27.19 -1.10
C SER A 885 -34.55 25.83 -0.91
N LYS A 886 -34.25 24.83 -1.76
CA LYS A 886 -34.77 23.46 -1.67
C LYS A 886 -33.83 22.48 -0.96
N ALA A 887 -32.65 22.91 -0.54
CA ALA A 887 -31.62 22.03 0.04
C ALA A 887 -32.10 21.29 1.31
N ILE A 888 -32.83 21.97 2.20
CA ILE A 888 -33.40 21.34 3.41
C ILE A 888 -34.45 20.28 3.06
N TYR A 889 -35.29 20.54 2.06
CA TYR A 889 -36.27 19.56 1.57
C TYR A 889 -35.59 18.37 0.87
N ALA A 890 -34.47 18.58 0.19
CA ALA A 890 -33.66 17.50 -0.36
C ALA A 890 -33.07 16.62 0.76
N ALA A 891 -32.47 17.23 1.79
CA ALA A 891 -31.97 16.50 2.96
C ALA A 891 -33.08 15.74 3.71
N SER A 892 -34.30 16.25 3.78
CA SER A 892 -35.40 15.54 4.44
C SER A 892 -35.77 14.22 3.75
N LYS A 893 -35.35 13.98 2.49
CA LYS A 893 -35.50 12.66 1.83
C LYS A 893 -34.61 11.58 2.43
N LEU A 894 -33.53 11.97 3.12
CA LEU A 894 -32.61 11.08 3.81
C LEU A 894 -33.08 10.72 5.24
N ALA A 895 -34.06 11.44 5.80
CA ALA A 895 -34.57 11.24 7.16
C ALA A 895 -35.48 10.00 7.22
N HIS A 896 -34.85 8.83 7.23
CA HIS A 896 -35.49 7.56 7.04
C HIS A 896 -36.21 7.09 8.31
N PHE A 897 -35.53 7.14 9.46
CA PHE A 897 -36.07 6.61 10.70
C PHE A 897 -37.14 7.53 11.29
N ASP A 898 -36.98 8.84 11.16
CA ASP A 898 -38.01 9.80 11.59
C ASP A 898 -39.33 9.57 10.82
N ARG A 899 -39.25 9.20 9.53
CA ARG A 899 -40.43 8.87 8.72
C ARG A 899 -41.03 7.51 9.09
N ILE A 900 -40.22 6.46 9.21
CA ILE A 900 -40.70 5.10 9.50
C ILE A 900 -41.29 4.98 10.89
N LYS A 901 -40.76 5.72 11.88
CA LYS A 901 -41.33 5.80 13.23
C LYS A 901 -42.82 6.16 13.22
N MET A 902 -43.28 6.92 12.23
CA MET A 902 -44.68 7.31 12.08
C MET A 902 -45.53 6.31 11.28
N GLU A 903 -44.93 5.41 10.49
CA GLU A 903 -45.65 4.56 9.54
C GLU A 903 -45.99 3.16 10.09
N VAL A 904 -45.18 2.53 10.96
CA VAL A 904 -45.51 1.20 11.55
C VAL A 904 -44.82 0.96 12.91
N PRO A 905 -45.55 0.75 14.03
CA PRO A 905 -44.94 0.20 15.23
C PRO A 905 -44.84 -1.33 15.10
N MET A 906 -43.79 -1.85 14.47
CA MET A 906 -43.46 -3.28 14.56
C MET A 906 -42.72 -3.54 15.87
N MET A 907 -43.47 -3.58 16.97
CA MET A 907 -42.93 -3.98 18.27
C MET A 907 -42.65 -5.49 18.28
N VAL A 908 -41.42 -5.87 18.61
CA VAL A 908 -41.06 -7.25 18.91
C VAL A 908 -41.93 -7.72 20.10
N PRO A 909 -42.53 -8.93 20.07
CA PRO A 909 -43.35 -9.42 21.18
C PRO A 909 -42.59 -9.38 22.51
N LYS A 910 -43.26 -9.08 23.64
CA LYS A 910 -42.62 -8.98 24.96
C LYS A 910 -41.80 -10.22 25.32
N THR A 911 -42.34 -11.40 25.04
CA THR A 911 -41.67 -12.70 25.23
C THR A 911 -40.34 -12.80 24.47
N THR A 912 -40.29 -12.22 23.27
CA THR A 912 -39.09 -12.16 22.44
C THR A 912 -38.13 -11.07 22.93
N ALA A 913 -38.62 -9.92 23.40
CA ALA A 913 -37.77 -8.84 23.91
C ALA A 913 -37.08 -9.18 25.24
N GLU A 914 -37.69 -10.01 26.09
CA GLU A 914 -37.11 -10.49 27.35
C GLU A 914 -35.99 -11.51 27.12
N THR A 915 -36.13 -12.34 26.08
CA THR A 915 -35.19 -13.41 25.74
C THR A 915 -34.08 -12.95 24.79
N LEU A 916 -34.37 -12.04 23.86
CA LEU A 916 -33.41 -11.51 22.90
C LEU A 916 -32.45 -10.53 23.59
N LYS A 917 -31.16 -10.89 23.65
CA LYS A 917 -30.11 -10.04 24.21
C LYS A 917 -29.68 -8.96 23.23
N HIS A 918 -29.29 -9.36 22.03
CA HIS A 918 -28.85 -8.46 20.95
C HIS A 918 -28.83 -9.20 19.60
N LYS A 919 -28.69 -8.43 18.52
CA LYS A 919 -28.48 -8.92 17.16
C LYS A 919 -27.12 -8.52 16.61
N ILE A 920 -26.55 -9.38 15.78
CA ILE A 920 -25.30 -9.17 15.05
C ILE A 920 -25.58 -9.31 13.57
N ASN A 921 -25.02 -8.41 12.75
CA ASN A 921 -25.11 -8.53 11.31
C ASN A 921 -23.72 -8.89 10.74
N PRO A 922 -23.49 -10.16 10.41
CA PRO A 922 -22.23 -10.60 9.82
C PRO A 922 -21.98 -10.06 8.41
N SER A 923 -23.00 -9.47 7.76
CA SER A 923 -22.91 -8.90 6.41
C SER A 923 -22.62 -7.40 6.39
N LEU A 924 -22.23 -6.76 7.51
CA LEU A 924 -22.06 -5.29 7.59
C LEU A 924 -21.13 -4.71 6.51
N GLU A 925 -20.08 -5.43 6.13
CA GLU A 925 -19.11 -4.98 5.13
C GLU A 925 -19.49 -5.32 3.69
N LEU A 926 -20.56 -6.10 3.50
CA LEU A 926 -21.00 -6.63 2.22
C LEU A 926 -22.11 -5.78 1.61
N ALA A 927 -22.19 -5.75 0.28
CA ALA A 927 -23.18 -4.95 -0.45
C ALA A 927 -24.63 -5.44 -0.27
N ALA A 928 -24.81 -6.70 0.13
CA ALA A 928 -26.12 -7.30 0.37
C ALA A 928 -26.04 -8.32 1.53
N PRO A 929 -27.14 -8.52 2.28
CA PRO A 929 -27.22 -9.58 3.28
C PRO A 929 -26.98 -10.95 2.66
N GLN A 930 -26.18 -11.77 3.34
CA GLN A 930 -25.94 -13.17 2.97
C GLN A 930 -26.58 -14.10 4.00
N ALA A 931 -26.91 -15.33 3.59
CA ALA A 931 -27.47 -16.31 4.51
C ALA A 931 -26.39 -16.76 5.51
N VAL A 932 -26.77 -16.92 6.77
CA VAL A 932 -25.95 -17.57 7.78
C VAL A 932 -26.19 -19.07 7.66
N ASP A 933 -25.20 -19.79 7.14
CA ASP A 933 -25.33 -21.19 6.77
C ASP A 933 -25.00 -22.13 7.95
N VAL A 934 -23.92 -21.86 8.69
CA VAL A 934 -23.48 -22.65 9.85
C VAL A 934 -22.99 -21.71 10.94
N LEU A 935 -23.27 -22.06 12.20
CA LEU A 935 -22.78 -21.39 13.39
C LEU A 935 -22.02 -22.39 14.25
N LEU A 936 -20.84 -22.01 14.73
CA LEU A 936 -20.05 -22.77 15.70
C LEU A 936 -19.50 -21.82 16.77
N TYR A 937 -19.81 -22.11 18.03
CA TYR A 937 -19.20 -21.41 19.17
C TYR A 937 -18.02 -22.24 19.66
N THR A 938 -16.86 -21.59 19.77
CA THR A 938 -15.69 -22.10 20.48
C THR A 938 -15.42 -21.16 21.66
N PRO A 939 -14.71 -21.59 22.73
CA PRO A 939 -14.46 -20.72 23.88
C PRO A 939 -13.83 -19.38 23.46
N GLY A 940 -14.58 -18.27 23.66
CA GLY A 940 -14.16 -16.91 23.30
C GLY A 940 -14.45 -16.47 21.86
N GLN A 941 -14.87 -17.35 20.95
CA GLN A 941 -15.08 -17.01 19.54
C GLN A 941 -16.38 -17.59 18.96
N LEU A 942 -17.02 -16.82 18.08
CA LEU A 942 -18.17 -17.25 17.30
C LEU A 942 -17.79 -17.33 15.82
N TRP A 943 -17.83 -18.54 15.26
CA TRP A 943 -17.58 -18.83 13.86
C TRP A 943 -18.90 -18.87 13.10
N VAL A 944 -18.95 -18.14 11.98
CA VAL A 944 -20.14 -17.95 11.17
C VAL A 944 -19.79 -18.21 9.72
N SER A 945 -20.31 -19.28 9.11
CA SER A 945 -20.26 -19.37 7.66
C SER A 945 -21.40 -18.58 7.02
N MET A 946 -21.02 -17.88 5.98
CA MET A 946 -21.90 -17.20 5.06
C MET A 946 -21.89 -17.94 3.71
N SER A 947 -22.76 -17.49 2.81
CA SER A 947 -22.86 -18.07 1.47
C SER A 947 -21.53 -18.02 0.70
N ARG A 948 -21.28 -19.04 -0.13
CA ARG A 948 -20.07 -19.20 -0.97
C ARG A 948 -18.76 -19.39 -0.18
N GLY A 949 -18.80 -20.08 0.97
CA GLY A 949 -17.58 -20.50 1.66
C GLY A 949 -16.87 -19.40 2.45
N LYS A 950 -17.50 -18.22 2.59
CA LYS A 950 -16.96 -17.14 3.41
C LYS A 950 -17.24 -17.43 4.89
N VAL A 951 -16.24 -17.30 5.75
CA VAL A 951 -16.36 -17.53 7.19
C VAL A 951 -15.91 -16.28 7.95
N MET A 952 -16.76 -15.85 8.87
CA MET A 952 -16.56 -14.67 9.72
C MET A 952 -16.38 -15.12 11.17
N VAL A 953 -15.39 -14.59 11.87
CA VAL A 953 -15.10 -14.93 13.27
C VAL A 953 -15.31 -13.70 14.14
N PHE A 954 -16.19 -13.81 15.13
CA PHE A 954 -16.51 -12.75 16.08
C PHE A 954 -15.94 -13.07 17.46
N ASP A 955 -15.45 -12.04 18.15
CA ASP A 955 -15.13 -12.16 19.57
C ASP A 955 -16.42 -12.29 20.38
N ALA A 956 -16.50 -13.28 21.27
CA ALA A 956 -17.72 -13.56 22.02
C ALA A 956 -17.99 -12.57 23.18
N SER A 957 -16.99 -11.76 23.57
CA SER A 957 -17.12 -10.78 24.65
C SER A 957 -17.61 -9.43 24.12
N SER A 958 -17.03 -8.96 23.02
CA SER A 958 -17.32 -7.66 22.41
C SER A 958 -18.31 -7.75 21.24
N TRP A 959 -18.50 -8.94 20.66
CA TRP A 959 -19.24 -9.17 19.42
C TRP A 959 -18.69 -8.41 18.21
N SER A 960 -17.41 -8.00 18.28
CA SER A 960 -16.71 -7.39 17.16
C SER A 960 -16.16 -8.47 16.22
N LEU A 961 -16.19 -8.18 14.92
CA LEU A 961 -15.51 -9.00 13.92
C LEU A 961 -14.01 -8.99 14.19
N THR A 962 -13.38 -10.16 14.29
CA THR A 962 -11.94 -10.30 14.49
C THR A 962 -11.25 -10.74 13.21
N HIS A 963 -11.78 -11.77 12.54
CA HIS A 963 -11.18 -12.37 11.35
C HIS A 963 -12.23 -12.70 10.30
N THR A 964 -11.78 -12.74 9.05
CA THR A 964 -12.56 -13.22 7.90
C THR A 964 -11.67 -14.15 7.08
N CYS A 965 -12.16 -15.35 6.79
CA CYS A 965 -11.46 -16.30 5.92
C CYS A 965 -12.38 -16.81 4.81
N GLN A 966 -11.76 -17.19 3.68
CA GLN A 966 -12.45 -17.75 2.53
C GLN A 966 -12.07 -19.22 2.41
N VAL A 967 -13.07 -20.09 2.46
CA VAL A 967 -12.92 -21.55 2.54
C VAL A 967 -13.58 -22.15 1.31
N GLY A 968 -12.79 -22.35 0.26
CA GLY A 968 -13.31 -22.77 -1.05
C GLY A 968 -14.25 -21.73 -1.66
N ASN A 969 -15.06 -22.14 -2.65
CA ASN A 969 -16.10 -21.32 -3.28
C ASN A 969 -17.52 -21.90 -3.11
N ALA A 970 -17.62 -23.07 -2.47
CA ALA A 970 -18.86 -23.80 -2.26
C ALA A 970 -19.49 -23.46 -0.90
N ARG A 971 -20.75 -23.81 -0.70
CA ARG A 971 -21.45 -23.60 0.57
C ARG A 971 -20.94 -24.57 1.62
N LEU A 972 -20.73 -24.09 2.84
CA LEU A 972 -20.42 -24.94 3.98
C LEU A 972 -21.71 -25.47 4.60
N ASN A 973 -21.75 -26.77 4.84
CA ASN A 973 -22.92 -27.48 5.36
C ASN A 973 -22.82 -27.75 6.86
N CYS A 974 -21.62 -27.97 7.39
CA CYS A 974 -21.39 -28.24 8.82
C CYS A 974 -20.00 -27.80 9.28
N MET A 975 -19.84 -27.57 10.58
CA MET A 975 -18.57 -27.24 11.23
C MET A 975 -18.44 -28.02 12.54
N LEU A 976 -17.22 -28.42 12.89
CA LEU A 976 -16.93 -29.15 14.12
C LEU A 976 -15.57 -28.75 14.68
N GLU A 977 -15.53 -28.46 15.98
CA GLU A 977 -14.28 -28.35 16.73
C GLU A 977 -13.76 -29.78 17.03
N VAL A 978 -12.57 -30.10 16.54
CA VAL A 978 -12.00 -31.47 16.63
C VAL A 978 -10.86 -31.52 17.65
N HIS A 979 -10.07 -30.45 17.75
CA HIS A 979 -9.00 -30.27 18.72
C HIS A 979 -8.94 -28.79 19.13
N GLN A 980 -8.25 -28.45 20.24
CA GLN A 980 -8.11 -27.08 20.75
C GLN A 980 -7.55 -26.05 19.74
N ASP A 981 -6.99 -26.52 18.60
CA ASP A 981 -6.39 -25.67 17.58
C ASP A 981 -6.95 -25.90 16.15
N GLN A 982 -7.98 -26.74 15.97
CA GLN A 982 -8.47 -27.13 14.64
C GLN A 982 -9.99 -27.22 14.53
N ILE A 983 -10.52 -26.61 13.46
CA ILE A 983 -11.93 -26.68 13.06
C ILE A 983 -12.04 -27.37 11.72
N TRP A 984 -12.94 -28.35 11.63
CA TRP A 984 -13.26 -29.07 10.40
C TRP A 984 -14.57 -28.55 9.83
N MET A 985 -14.61 -28.35 8.51
CA MET A 985 -15.75 -27.77 7.82
C MET A 985 -16.13 -28.64 6.62
N GLY A 986 -17.33 -29.22 6.66
CA GLY A 986 -17.87 -30.01 5.56
C GLY A 986 -18.56 -29.12 4.53
N SER A 987 -18.28 -29.36 3.26
CA SER A 987 -18.71 -28.50 2.15
C SER A 987 -19.55 -29.24 1.10
N GLU A 988 -20.32 -28.46 0.33
CA GLU A 988 -21.14 -28.92 -0.80
C GLU A 988 -20.28 -29.50 -1.94
N ASP A 989 -19.03 -29.04 -2.09
CA ASP A 989 -18.07 -29.56 -3.08
C ASP A 989 -17.43 -30.91 -2.71
N SER A 990 -18.00 -31.63 -1.73
CA SER A 990 -17.51 -32.94 -1.24
C SER A 990 -16.17 -32.89 -0.49
N VAL A 991 -15.70 -31.70 -0.12
CA VAL A 991 -14.43 -31.51 0.61
C VAL A 991 -14.69 -31.25 2.10
N ILE A 992 -13.80 -31.78 2.95
CA ILE A 992 -13.67 -31.36 4.36
C ILE A 992 -12.46 -30.44 4.46
N TYR A 993 -12.69 -29.17 4.78
CA TYR A 993 -11.66 -28.17 4.99
C TYR A 993 -11.22 -28.16 6.46
N ILE A 994 -9.92 -28.14 6.71
CA ILE A 994 -9.36 -28.08 8.08
C ILE A 994 -8.68 -26.74 8.28
N ILE A 995 -9.19 -25.94 9.21
CA ILE A 995 -8.68 -24.61 9.55
C ILE A 995 -7.97 -24.67 10.91
N SER A 996 -6.80 -24.05 10.99
CA SER A 996 -6.16 -23.80 12.28
C SER A 996 -6.74 -22.57 12.96
N MET A 997 -7.16 -22.72 14.21
CA MET A 997 -7.69 -21.62 15.03
C MET A 997 -6.63 -20.57 15.38
N ILE A 998 -5.34 -20.94 15.35
CA ILE A 998 -4.23 -20.01 15.61
C ILE A 998 -3.84 -19.27 14.33
N ALA A 999 -3.57 -20.00 13.25
CA ALA A 999 -3.06 -19.40 12.01
C ALA A 999 -4.17 -18.78 11.14
N MET A 1000 -5.45 -19.05 11.43
CA MET A 1000 -6.63 -18.62 10.65
C MET A 1000 -6.55 -18.94 9.15
N VAL A 1001 -5.81 -19.99 8.78
CA VAL A 1001 -5.66 -20.47 7.40
C VAL A 1001 -6.11 -21.92 7.26
N CYS A 1002 -6.59 -22.27 6.07
CA CYS A 1002 -6.89 -23.64 5.69
C CYS A 1002 -5.59 -24.42 5.55
N ASN A 1003 -5.31 -25.31 6.49
CA ASN A 1003 -4.08 -26.08 6.54
C ASN A 1003 -4.13 -27.30 5.61
N ARG A 1004 -5.28 -27.97 5.53
CA ARG A 1004 -5.46 -29.23 4.80
C ARG A 1004 -6.89 -29.39 4.28
N GLN A 1005 -7.05 -30.25 3.27
CA GLN A 1005 -8.33 -30.61 2.65
C GLN A 1005 -8.42 -32.13 2.56
N LEU A 1006 -9.56 -32.69 2.93
CA LEU A 1006 -9.86 -34.12 2.78
C LEU A 1006 -10.92 -34.28 1.68
N THR A 1007 -10.60 -35.05 0.64
CA THR A 1007 -11.38 -35.11 -0.61
C THR A 1007 -11.90 -36.51 -0.93
N GLU A 1008 -11.98 -37.40 0.06
CA GLU A 1008 -12.36 -38.80 -0.17
C GLU A 1008 -13.86 -38.99 -0.44
N HIS A 1009 -14.71 -38.06 0.02
CA HIS A 1009 -16.14 -38.11 -0.28
C HIS A 1009 -16.44 -37.82 -1.75
N ARG A 1010 -17.45 -38.50 -2.29
CA ARG A 1010 -17.91 -38.34 -3.69
C ARG A 1010 -19.16 -37.47 -3.85
N ALA A 1011 -19.78 -37.11 -2.73
CA ALA A 1011 -20.94 -36.22 -2.67
C ALA A 1011 -20.81 -35.30 -1.44
N GLU A 1012 -21.66 -34.26 -1.38
CA GLU A 1012 -21.61 -33.20 -0.36
C GLU A 1012 -21.50 -33.75 1.07
N VAL A 1013 -20.65 -33.14 1.88
CA VAL A 1013 -20.50 -33.52 3.28
C VAL A 1013 -21.60 -32.82 4.07
N THR A 1014 -22.46 -33.61 4.72
CA THR A 1014 -23.68 -33.10 5.38
C THR A 1014 -23.55 -33.03 6.89
N GLY A 1015 -22.62 -33.76 7.49
CA GLY A 1015 -22.40 -33.77 8.93
C GLY A 1015 -21.01 -34.25 9.31
N LEU A 1016 -20.58 -33.80 10.48
CA LEU A 1016 -19.33 -34.16 11.13
C LEU A 1016 -19.63 -34.51 12.60
N ALA A 1017 -18.95 -35.51 13.14
CA ALA A 1017 -19.02 -35.89 14.55
C ALA A 1017 -17.64 -36.30 15.08
N LEU A 1018 -17.40 -36.09 16.37
CA LEU A 1018 -16.16 -36.47 17.05
C LEU A 1018 -16.45 -37.57 18.07
N ASP A 1019 -15.63 -38.61 18.11
CA ASP A 1019 -15.62 -39.57 19.22
C ASP A 1019 -14.98 -38.92 20.46
N THR A 1020 -15.70 -38.94 21.59
CA THR A 1020 -15.23 -38.33 22.84
C THR A 1020 -14.75 -39.35 23.87
N ASP A 1021 -14.66 -40.63 23.50
CA ASP A 1021 -14.32 -41.68 24.46
C ASP A 1021 -12.86 -41.55 24.97
N LYS A 1022 -12.68 -41.63 26.28
CA LYS A 1022 -11.44 -41.20 26.96
C LYS A 1022 -10.23 -42.13 26.76
N TYR A 1023 -10.41 -43.27 26.09
CA TYR A 1023 -9.42 -44.37 26.06
C TYR A 1023 -9.01 -44.83 24.64
N SER A 1024 -9.49 -44.18 23.57
CA SER A 1024 -9.16 -44.53 22.17
C SER A 1024 -8.42 -43.39 21.45
N GLN A 1025 -7.79 -43.69 20.31
CA GLN A 1025 -7.30 -42.66 19.39
C GLN A 1025 -8.49 -41.76 19.01
N LYS A 1026 -8.31 -40.43 18.99
CA LYS A 1026 -9.38 -39.51 18.58
C LYS A 1026 -9.76 -39.78 17.12
N VAL A 1027 -11.00 -40.19 16.91
CA VAL A 1027 -11.56 -40.45 15.60
C VAL A 1027 -12.65 -39.44 15.30
N ALA A 1028 -12.63 -38.87 14.09
CA ALA A 1028 -13.70 -38.03 13.57
C ALA A 1028 -14.48 -38.80 12.50
N TYR A 1029 -15.77 -38.52 12.41
CA TYR A 1029 -16.67 -39.15 11.45
C TYR A 1029 -17.27 -38.09 10.56
N SER A 1030 -17.44 -38.43 9.28
CA SER A 1030 -18.12 -37.57 8.32
C SER A 1030 -19.17 -38.37 7.55
N CYS A 1031 -20.27 -37.72 7.22
CA CYS A 1031 -21.33 -38.32 6.42
C CYS A 1031 -21.61 -37.50 5.15
N SER A 1032 -21.92 -38.20 4.07
CA SER A 1032 -22.27 -37.62 2.78
C SER A 1032 -23.75 -37.74 2.48
N ALA A 1033 -24.27 -36.88 1.59
CA ALA A 1033 -25.66 -36.95 1.12
C ALA A 1033 -26.03 -38.28 0.45
N GLU A 1034 -25.06 -39.00 -0.12
CA GLU A 1034 -25.26 -40.35 -0.68
C GLU A 1034 -25.34 -41.46 0.39
N GLY A 1035 -25.18 -41.11 1.67
CA GLY A 1035 -25.20 -42.05 2.79
C GLY A 1035 -23.84 -42.72 3.09
N SER A 1036 -22.75 -42.30 2.42
CA SER A 1036 -21.40 -42.75 2.76
C SER A 1036 -20.93 -42.14 4.08
N VAL A 1037 -20.42 -42.98 4.98
CA VAL A 1037 -19.83 -42.55 6.27
C VAL A 1037 -18.35 -42.91 6.26
N MET A 1038 -17.49 -41.93 6.56
CA MET A 1038 -16.05 -42.12 6.63
C MET A 1038 -15.56 -41.91 8.05
N VAL A 1039 -14.52 -42.66 8.39
CA VAL A 1039 -13.88 -42.68 9.70
C VAL A 1039 -12.46 -42.16 9.52
N TRP A 1040 -12.16 -41.06 10.19
CA TRP A 1040 -10.89 -40.34 10.08
C TRP A 1040 -10.13 -40.44 11.38
N ASP A 1041 -8.90 -40.93 11.30
CA ASP A 1041 -7.98 -40.75 12.40
C ASP A 1041 -7.56 -39.27 12.45
N VAL A 1042 -7.86 -38.58 13.56
CA VAL A 1042 -7.66 -37.13 13.68
C VAL A 1042 -6.17 -36.76 13.63
N SER A 1043 -5.28 -37.66 14.08
CA SER A 1043 -3.85 -37.39 14.18
C SER A 1043 -3.13 -37.56 12.84
N THR A 1044 -3.49 -38.61 12.10
CA THR A 1044 -2.88 -38.96 10.81
C THR A 1044 -3.63 -38.38 9.62
N LEU A 1045 -4.90 -37.98 9.81
CA LEU A 1045 -5.85 -37.59 8.76
C LEU A 1045 -6.05 -38.65 7.68
N GLN A 1046 -5.75 -39.91 8.01
CA GLN A 1046 -5.99 -41.03 7.12
C GLN A 1046 -7.38 -41.60 7.34
N VAL A 1047 -8.00 -42.03 6.25
CA VAL A 1047 -9.28 -42.72 6.28
C VAL A 1047 -9.08 -44.18 6.66
N SER A 1048 -9.68 -44.62 7.77
CA SER A 1048 -9.80 -46.06 8.06
C SER A 1048 -11.09 -46.56 7.40
N PHE A 1049 -10.98 -47.04 6.16
CA PHE A 1049 -12.13 -47.43 5.35
C PHE A 1049 -12.93 -48.57 6.00
N LYS A 1050 -14.23 -48.36 6.24
CA LYS A 1050 -15.20 -49.43 6.54
C LYS A 1050 -16.36 -49.34 5.53
N PRO A 1051 -16.69 -50.40 4.78
CA PRO A 1051 -17.69 -50.33 3.71
C PRO A 1051 -19.12 -50.27 4.24
N VAL A 1052 -19.84 -49.22 3.82
CA VAL A 1052 -21.16 -49.20 3.14
C VAL A 1052 -22.16 -50.32 3.47
N PHE A 1053 -23.33 -49.94 4.02
CA PHE A 1053 -24.58 -50.68 3.81
C PHE A 1053 -25.19 -50.23 2.47
N CYS A 1054 -24.98 -51.03 1.41
CA CYS A 1054 -25.71 -50.95 0.16
C CYS A 1054 -26.70 -52.11 0.15
N TYR A 1055 -28.01 -51.83 0.18
CA TYR A 1055 -28.99 -52.74 -0.38
C TYR A 1055 -29.38 -52.21 -1.76
N THR A 1056 -28.84 -52.84 -2.79
CA THR A 1056 -29.35 -52.76 -4.16
C THR A 1056 -30.45 -53.80 -4.32
N GLY A 1057 -31.69 -53.35 -4.37
CA GLY A 1057 -32.87 -54.16 -4.70
C GLY A 1057 -34.02 -53.23 -5.03
N GLU A 1058 -34.80 -53.56 -6.05
CA GLU A 1058 -35.87 -52.74 -6.61
C GLU A 1058 -37.01 -52.51 -5.61
N GLU A 1059 -36.85 -51.55 -4.70
CA GLU A 1059 -37.92 -50.84 -3.98
C GLU A 1059 -37.26 -49.68 -3.22
N LYS A 1060 -37.55 -48.45 -3.63
CA LYS A 1060 -36.92 -47.22 -3.10
C LYS A 1060 -37.42 -46.88 -1.68
N GLN A 1061 -37.06 -47.68 -0.68
CA GLN A 1061 -37.20 -47.40 0.74
C GLN A 1061 -35.92 -47.82 1.48
N LEU A 1062 -35.61 -47.10 2.57
CA LEU A 1062 -34.39 -47.16 3.41
C LEU A 1062 -33.18 -46.36 2.91
N PHE A 1063 -33.21 -45.06 3.18
CA PHE A 1063 -32.00 -44.28 3.48
C PHE A 1063 -32.25 -43.53 4.80
N TYR A 1064 -31.22 -43.03 5.48
CA TYR A 1064 -31.28 -42.04 6.57
C TYR A 1064 -31.33 -42.55 8.04
N TRP A 1065 -30.32 -43.30 8.50
CA TRP A 1065 -30.15 -43.57 9.94
C TRP A 1065 -28.74 -43.38 10.54
N PHE A 1066 -27.74 -42.85 9.82
CA PHE A 1066 -26.34 -42.99 10.27
C PHE A 1066 -25.53 -41.70 10.48
N GLY A 1067 -26.17 -40.57 10.82
CA GLY A 1067 -25.46 -39.32 11.10
C GLY A 1067 -25.04 -39.07 12.56
N LEU A 1068 -25.60 -39.80 13.55
CA LEU A 1068 -25.42 -39.49 14.99
C LEU A 1068 -25.35 -40.73 15.89
N LEU A 1069 -25.12 -41.92 15.33
CA LEU A 1069 -25.21 -43.20 16.05
C LEU A 1069 -23.87 -43.69 16.62
N ILE A 1070 -22.93 -42.77 16.82
CA ILE A 1070 -21.54 -43.14 17.13
C ILE A 1070 -21.28 -43.16 18.63
N ASP A 1071 -22.06 -42.45 19.44
CA ASP A 1071 -21.70 -42.26 20.84
C ASP A 1071 -22.32 -43.27 21.82
N ASN A 1072 -23.07 -44.31 21.39
CA ASN A 1072 -23.43 -45.43 22.31
C ASN A 1072 -24.13 -46.69 21.74
N CYS A 1073 -24.52 -46.78 20.47
CA CYS A 1073 -25.49 -47.83 20.06
C CYS A 1073 -25.01 -48.85 19.01
N LEU A 1074 -23.71 -48.88 18.66
CA LEU A 1074 -23.21 -49.84 17.65
C LEU A 1074 -23.23 -51.33 18.10
N ASN A 1075 -23.49 -51.62 19.38
CA ASN A 1075 -23.54 -53.00 19.87
C ASN A 1075 -24.93 -53.67 19.85
N ASN A 1076 -26.04 -52.92 19.73
CA ASN A 1076 -27.39 -53.48 19.92
C ASN A 1076 -28.24 -53.64 18.64
N TRP A 1077 -27.78 -53.18 17.48
CA TRP A 1077 -28.59 -53.16 16.25
C TRP A 1077 -28.55 -54.46 15.41
N LYS A 1078 -28.03 -55.56 15.95
CA LYS A 1078 -27.94 -56.84 15.23
C LYS A 1078 -29.24 -57.64 15.09
N LYS A 1079 -30.42 -57.14 15.53
CA LYS A 1079 -31.57 -58.05 15.77
C LYS A 1079 -32.97 -57.73 15.22
N HIS A 1080 -33.24 -56.61 14.54
CA HIS A 1080 -34.59 -56.41 14.00
C HIS A 1080 -34.60 -55.99 12.52
N HIS A 1081 -35.38 -56.73 11.72
CA HIS A 1081 -35.64 -56.50 10.30
C HIS A 1081 -37.11 -56.11 10.11
N ASN A 1082 -37.34 -55.28 9.09
CA ASN A 1082 -38.61 -54.79 8.53
C ASN A 1082 -39.21 -53.55 9.20
N ILE A 1083 -38.99 -52.39 8.56
CA ILE A 1083 -39.75 -51.16 8.77
C ILE A 1083 -39.91 -50.45 7.42
N GLU A 1084 -41.14 -50.38 6.91
CA GLU A 1084 -41.54 -49.43 5.85
C GLU A 1084 -41.71 -48.05 6.48
N CYS A 1085 -41.00 -47.01 5.99
CA CYS A 1085 -41.26 -45.63 6.41
C CYS A 1085 -40.97 -44.59 5.32
N PHE A 1086 -41.78 -43.52 5.38
CA PHE A 1086 -42.12 -42.51 4.35
C PHE A 1086 -40.96 -41.65 3.79
N LYS A 1087 -41.20 -41.10 2.59
CA LYS A 1087 -40.39 -40.08 1.89
C LYS A 1087 -40.14 -38.83 2.75
N MET A 1088 -39.00 -38.74 3.44
CA MET A 1088 -38.53 -37.52 4.10
C MET A 1088 -37.07 -37.24 3.74
N LEU A 1089 -36.85 -36.52 2.64
CA LEU A 1089 -35.53 -36.31 2.02
C LEU A 1089 -34.69 -35.19 2.68
N LYS A 1090 -35.23 -34.42 3.64
CA LYS A 1090 -34.50 -33.33 4.33
C LYS A 1090 -35.01 -33.17 5.77
N CYS A 1091 -34.46 -33.95 6.70
CA CYS A 1091 -34.81 -33.86 8.13
C CYS A 1091 -33.61 -33.57 9.04
N HIS A 1092 -33.79 -32.68 10.02
CA HIS A 1092 -32.81 -32.40 11.08
C HIS A 1092 -33.14 -33.27 12.30
N LYS A 1093 -32.11 -33.76 13.00
CA LYS A 1093 -32.27 -34.77 14.04
C LYS A 1093 -31.45 -34.46 15.30
N VAL A 1094 -32.00 -34.77 16.47
CA VAL A 1094 -31.32 -34.67 17.78
C VAL A 1094 -31.65 -35.93 18.59
N ILE A 1095 -30.65 -36.54 19.23
CA ILE A 1095 -30.85 -37.73 20.08
C ILE A 1095 -30.78 -37.32 21.56
N LEU A 1096 -31.73 -37.82 22.34
CA LEU A 1096 -31.96 -37.52 23.75
C LEU A 1096 -32.18 -38.83 24.51
N LYS A 1097 -31.15 -39.35 25.21
CA LYS A 1097 -31.22 -40.64 25.92
C LYS A 1097 -31.64 -41.78 24.99
N GLU A 1098 -32.86 -42.30 25.14
CA GLU A 1098 -33.47 -43.35 24.30
C GLU A 1098 -34.45 -42.79 23.26
N GLU A 1099 -34.51 -41.48 23.06
CA GLU A 1099 -35.42 -40.83 22.11
C GLU A 1099 -34.66 -40.18 20.95
N LEU A 1100 -35.18 -40.33 19.73
CA LEU A 1100 -34.74 -39.59 18.55
C LEU A 1100 -35.80 -38.53 18.24
N TRP A 1101 -35.39 -37.29 18.09
CA TRP A 1101 -36.23 -36.18 17.67
C TRP A 1101 -35.92 -35.83 16.23
N THR A 1102 -36.93 -35.63 15.39
CA THR A 1102 -36.77 -35.31 13.98
C THR A 1102 -37.74 -34.24 13.52
N VAL A 1103 -37.27 -33.31 12.68
CA VAL A 1103 -38.08 -32.27 12.04
C VAL A 1103 -37.84 -32.26 10.54
N CYS A 1104 -38.85 -31.92 9.74
CA CYS A 1104 -38.75 -31.91 8.28
C CYS A 1104 -38.90 -30.51 7.69
N THR A 1105 -38.24 -30.25 6.56
CA THR A 1105 -38.28 -28.94 5.90
C THR A 1105 -39.64 -28.54 5.32
N ASP A 1106 -40.55 -29.49 5.11
CA ASP A 1106 -41.89 -29.30 4.55
C ASP A 1106 -43.01 -29.58 5.57
N SER A 1107 -42.67 -29.83 6.84
CA SER A 1107 -43.61 -30.12 7.91
C SER A 1107 -43.37 -29.19 9.11
N GLY A 1108 -44.46 -28.70 9.68
CA GLY A 1108 -44.47 -27.99 10.97
C GLY A 1108 -44.59 -28.92 12.18
N GLU A 1109 -44.33 -30.21 12.01
CA GLU A 1109 -44.42 -31.21 13.08
C GLU A 1109 -43.04 -31.68 13.53
N VAL A 1110 -42.89 -31.86 14.84
CA VAL A 1110 -41.75 -32.51 15.48
C VAL A 1110 -42.15 -33.95 15.79
N TYR A 1111 -41.39 -34.91 15.27
CA TYR A 1111 -41.62 -36.35 15.52
C TYR A 1111 -40.59 -36.87 16.51
N ILE A 1112 -41.05 -37.63 17.50
CA ILE A 1112 -40.21 -38.25 18.51
C ILE A 1112 -40.36 -39.77 18.40
N TRP A 1113 -39.23 -40.44 18.28
CA TRP A 1113 -39.12 -41.88 18.05
C TRP A 1113 -38.40 -42.53 19.22
N HIS A 1114 -38.76 -43.76 19.53
CA HIS A 1114 -38.00 -44.53 20.52
C HIS A 1114 -36.83 -45.19 19.80
N THR A 1115 -35.62 -45.07 20.33
CA THR A 1115 -34.39 -45.66 19.73
C THR A 1115 -34.47 -47.18 19.58
N LYS A 1116 -35.32 -47.84 20.39
CA LYS A 1116 -35.62 -49.29 20.32
C LYS A 1116 -36.75 -49.67 19.35
N ASP A 1117 -37.65 -48.75 19.01
CA ASP A 1117 -38.77 -48.97 18.07
C ASP A 1117 -38.93 -47.76 17.15
N THR A 1118 -38.39 -47.90 15.95
CA THR A 1118 -38.39 -46.84 14.93
C THR A 1118 -39.47 -47.06 13.87
N THR A 1119 -40.43 -47.97 14.10
CA THR A 1119 -41.50 -48.27 13.14
C THR A 1119 -42.53 -47.15 13.06
N LYS A 1120 -42.75 -46.45 14.17
CA LYS A 1120 -43.70 -45.36 14.31
C LYS A 1120 -43.17 -44.33 15.32
N PRO A 1121 -43.46 -43.04 15.13
CA PRO A 1121 -43.15 -42.06 16.15
C PRO A 1121 -44.05 -42.32 17.37
N PHE A 1122 -43.47 -42.35 18.57
CA PHE A 1122 -44.25 -42.57 19.80
C PHE A 1122 -44.90 -41.26 20.28
N HIS A 1123 -44.35 -40.11 19.92
CA HIS A 1123 -44.91 -38.80 20.21
C HIS A 1123 -44.75 -37.84 19.03
N ARG A 1124 -45.71 -36.93 18.88
CA ARG A 1124 -45.70 -35.92 17.82
C ARG A 1124 -46.23 -34.59 18.35
N THR A 1125 -45.45 -33.54 18.17
CA THR A 1125 -45.80 -32.18 18.59
C THR A 1125 -45.98 -31.30 17.37
N THR A 1126 -47.16 -30.71 17.20
CA THR A 1126 -47.46 -29.78 16.11
C THR A 1126 -47.09 -28.35 16.52
N LEU A 1127 -46.26 -27.67 15.72
CA LEU A 1127 -45.85 -26.28 15.95
C LEU A 1127 -46.88 -25.33 15.33
N GLN A 1128 -47.37 -24.37 16.12
CA GLN A 1128 -48.40 -23.43 15.67
C GLN A 1128 -47.84 -22.43 14.65
N ASP A 1129 -48.56 -22.22 13.55
CA ASP A 1129 -48.15 -21.29 12.47
C ASP A 1129 -46.71 -21.55 11.98
N CYS A 1130 -46.38 -22.82 11.71
CA CYS A 1130 -45.11 -23.27 11.10
C CYS A 1130 -45.37 -23.93 9.73
N SER A 1131 -44.64 -23.54 8.69
CA SER A 1131 -44.68 -24.21 7.38
C SER A 1131 -43.51 -25.17 7.14
N GLY A 1132 -42.41 -25.03 7.89
CA GLY A 1132 -41.24 -25.89 7.75
C GLY A 1132 -40.18 -25.62 8.80
N CYS A 1133 -39.45 -26.68 9.16
CA CYS A 1133 -38.38 -26.64 10.16
C CYS A 1133 -37.02 -26.92 9.51
N TYR A 1134 -36.02 -26.10 9.82
CA TYR A 1134 -34.72 -26.13 9.13
C TYR A 1134 -33.52 -26.37 10.04
N CYS A 1135 -33.68 -26.28 11.36
CA CYS A 1135 -32.60 -26.58 12.30
C CYS A 1135 -33.18 -26.94 13.67
N MET A 1136 -32.43 -27.74 14.44
CA MET A 1136 -32.83 -28.18 15.76
C MET A 1136 -31.59 -28.40 16.64
N ILE A 1137 -31.65 -27.99 17.90
CA ILE A 1137 -30.57 -28.21 18.89
C ILE A 1137 -31.18 -28.48 20.27
N LYS A 1138 -30.48 -29.28 21.09
CA LYS A 1138 -30.78 -29.44 22.51
C LYS A 1138 -29.92 -28.49 23.33
N VAL A 1139 -30.53 -27.78 24.27
CA VAL A 1139 -29.83 -26.97 25.27
C VAL A 1139 -30.48 -27.21 26.63
N LYS A 1140 -29.72 -27.69 27.61
CA LYS A 1140 -30.25 -28.15 28.91
C LYS A 1140 -31.42 -29.14 28.75
N ASN A 1141 -32.57 -28.85 29.34
CA ASN A 1141 -33.82 -29.63 29.23
C ASN A 1141 -34.76 -29.12 28.12
N GLN A 1142 -34.27 -28.29 27.21
CA GLN A 1142 -35.07 -27.68 26.16
C GLN A 1142 -34.58 -28.11 24.76
N VAL A 1143 -35.52 -28.30 23.85
CA VAL A 1143 -35.26 -28.52 22.42
C VAL A 1143 -35.68 -27.27 21.65
N TRP A 1144 -34.71 -26.64 20.99
CA TRP A 1144 -34.90 -25.42 20.23
C TRP A 1144 -35.04 -25.77 18.75
N VAL A 1145 -36.14 -25.37 18.12
CA VAL A 1145 -36.46 -25.67 16.72
C VAL A 1145 -36.59 -24.36 15.95
N GLY A 1146 -35.76 -24.20 14.91
CA GLY A 1146 -35.82 -23.08 13.98
C GLY A 1146 -36.66 -23.40 12.76
N GLY A 1147 -37.59 -22.51 12.44
CA GLY A 1147 -38.51 -22.69 11.31
C GLY A 1147 -38.94 -21.37 10.68
N VAL A 1148 -39.97 -21.46 9.84
CA VAL A 1148 -40.58 -20.30 9.17
C VAL A 1148 -42.09 -20.29 9.36
N GLY A 1149 -42.66 -19.10 9.58
CA GLY A 1149 -44.09 -18.93 9.81
C GLY A 1149 -44.92 -19.01 8.53
N ARG A 1150 -46.20 -19.45 8.62
CA ARG A 1150 -47.10 -19.53 7.46
C ARG A 1150 -47.62 -18.16 7.03
N SER A 1151 -47.82 -17.26 8.00
CA SER A 1151 -48.52 -15.98 7.80
C SER A 1151 -47.68 -14.84 7.22
N LEU A 1152 -46.38 -14.76 7.54
CA LEU A 1152 -45.57 -13.54 7.31
C LEU A 1152 -44.14 -13.80 6.78
N THR A 1153 -43.80 -15.02 6.34
CA THR A 1153 -42.43 -15.43 5.97
C THR A 1153 -41.33 -15.05 6.99
N LYS A 1154 -41.71 -14.82 8.26
CA LYS A 1154 -40.80 -14.49 9.35
C LYS A 1154 -40.22 -15.77 9.96
N GLY A 1155 -38.96 -15.71 10.37
CA GLY A 1155 -38.30 -16.78 11.09
C GLY A 1155 -38.84 -16.91 12.50
N LYS A 1156 -39.22 -18.14 12.87
CA LYS A 1156 -39.71 -18.47 14.21
C LYS A 1156 -38.81 -19.48 14.89
N ILE A 1157 -38.69 -19.35 16.19
CA ILE A 1157 -37.99 -20.31 17.05
C ILE A 1157 -38.99 -20.83 18.08
N TYR A 1158 -39.13 -22.16 18.13
CA TYR A 1158 -39.99 -22.85 19.07
C TYR A 1158 -39.12 -23.54 20.12
N ILE A 1159 -39.44 -23.34 21.38
CA ILE A 1159 -38.74 -23.97 22.50
C ILE A 1159 -39.67 -25.04 23.06
N LEU A 1160 -39.25 -26.30 23.01
CA LEU A 1160 -39.99 -27.44 23.55
C LEU A 1160 -39.30 -27.95 24.81
N ASP A 1161 -40.08 -28.44 25.77
CA ASP A 1161 -39.55 -29.14 26.93
C ASP A 1161 -39.20 -30.59 26.55
N ALA A 1162 -38.01 -31.04 26.93
CA ALA A 1162 -37.50 -32.35 26.55
C ALA A 1162 -38.20 -33.50 27.30
N GLU A 1163 -38.83 -33.24 28.45
CA GLU A 1163 -39.51 -34.27 29.25
C GLU A 1163 -41.02 -34.35 28.97
N SER A 1164 -41.69 -33.21 28.88
CA SER A 1164 -43.14 -33.13 28.65
C SER A 1164 -43.54 -33.04 27.17
N HIS A 1165 -42.58 -32.82 26.28
CA HIS A 1165 -42.75 -32.70 24.82
C HIS A 1165 -43.66 -31.53 24.37
N GLN A 1166 -43.98 -30.59 25.26
CA GLN A 1166 -44.82 -29.42 24.99
C GLN A 1166 -44.01 -28.19 24.57
N VAL A 1167 -44.63 -27.29 23.80
CA VAL A 1167 -44.05 -25.99 23.41
C VAL A 1167 -44.14 -25.01 24.59
N LEU A 1168 -42.98 -24.56 25.08
CA LEU A 1168 -42.83 -23.63 26.19
C LEU A 1168 -42.92 -22.16 25.75
N LYS A 1169 -42.23 -21.79 24.67
CA LYS A 1169 -42.10 -20.40 24.20
C LYS A 1169 -42.03 -20.36 22.67
N GLU A 1170 -42.58 -19.28 22.10
CA GLU A 1170 -42.44 -18.92 20.69
C GLU A 1170 -41.72 -17.58 20.56
N LEU A 1171 -40.62 -17.56 19.81
CA LEU A 1171 -39.76 -16.39 19.65
C LEU A 1171 -39.72 -15.92 18.19
N GLN A 1172 -39.78 -14.61 17.99
CA GLN A 1172 -39.82 -13.96 16.66
C GLN A 1172 -38.67 -12.97 16.50
N GLY A 1173 -37.48 -13.49 16.23
CA GLY A 1173 -36.26 -12.68 16.09
C GLY A 1173 -35.88 -12.35 14.65
N HIS A 1174 -36.32 -13.13 13.68
CA HIS A 1174 -35.79 -13.08 12.31
C HIS A 1174 -36.86 -12.72 11.28
N ASN A 1175 -36.46 -11.96 10.26
CA ASN A 1175 -37.33 -11.58 9.15
C ASN A 1175 -37.31 -12.59 7.99
N ASP A 1176 -36.50 -13.64 8.12
CA ASP A 1176 -36.37 -14.76 7.18
C ASP A 1176 -36.27 -16.07 7.97
N ARG A 1177 -36.36 -17.22 7.29
CA ARG A 1177 -36.23 -18.56 7.88
C ARG A 1177 -34.96 -18.70 8.74
N VAL A 1178 -35.08 -19.42 9.86
CA VAL A 1178 -33.95 -19.71 10.74
C VAL A 1178 -33.18 -20.91 10.19
N MET A 1179 -31.95 -20.68 9.73
CA MET A 1179 -31.13 -21.66 9.00
C MET A 1179 -30.18 -22.43 9.91
N ALA A 1180 -29.68 -21.80 10.96
CA ALA A 1180 -28.67 -22.37 11.84
C ALA A 1180 -28.98 -22.06 13.30
N LEU A 1181 -28.63 -23.01 14.19
CA LEU A 1181 -28.70 -22.86 15.64
C LEU A 1181 -27.40 -23.36 16.26
N CYS A 1182 -26.92 -22.67 17.30
CA CYS A 1182 -25.71 -23.05 18.05
C CYS A 1182 -25.90 -22.72 19.54
N SER A 1183 -25.35 -23.56 20.43
CA SER A 1183 -25.33 -23.33 21.88
C SER A 1183 -23.98 -22.74 22.27
N ALA A 1184 -24.00 -21.68 23.08
CA ALA A 1184 -22.82 -21.13 23.74
C ALA A 1184 -22.88 -21.43 25.24
N GLU A 1185 -22.15 -22.47 25.65
CA GLU A 1185 -22.02 -22.93 27.05
C GLU A 1185 -23.36 -23.15 27.76
N ASP A 1186 -24.42 -23.50 27.03
CA ASP A 1186 -25.79 -23.64 27.53
C ASP A 1186 -26.38 -22.41 28.25
N ARG A 1187 -25.70 -21.25 28.11
CA ARG A 1187 -26.14 -19.96 28.64
C ARG A 1187 -26.90 -19.15 27.59
N TYR A 1188 -26.46 -19.27 26.34
CA TYR A 1188 -27.06 -18.58 25.21
C TYR A 1188 -27.31 -19.52 24.05
N VAL A 1189 -28.38 -19.25 23.30
CA VAL A 1189 -28.61 -19.84 21.98
C VAL A 1189 -28.38 -18.78 20.92
N LEU A 1190 -27.65 -19.13 19.89
CA LEU A 1190 -27.38 -18.30 18.73
C LEU A 1190 -28.21 -18.83 17.57
N SER A 1191 -28.95 -17.95 16.88
CA SER A 1191 -29.70 -18.32 15.67
C SER A 1191 -29.26 -17.50 14.48
N GLY A 1192 -29.05 -18.16 13.35
CA GLY A 1192 -28.69 -17.55 12.07
C GLY A 1192 -29.85 -17.57 11.09
N ALA A 1193 -30.06 -16.48 10.36
CA ALA A 1193 -31.15 -16.36 9.39
C ALA A 1193 -30.73 -16.56 7.94
N GLY A 1194 -31.73 -16.84 7.10
CA GLY A 1194 -31.62 -16.86 5.65
C GLY A 1194 -31.25 -15.51 5.03
N LYS A 1195 -30.99 -15.53 3.71
CA LYS A 1195 -30.44 -14.41 2.94
C LYS A 1195 -31.20 -13.08 3.07
N HIS A 1196 -32.51 -13.09 3.31
CA HIS A 1196 -33.28 -11.84 3.38
C HIS A 1196 -33.05 -11.08 4.69
N ASP A 1197 -32.69 -11.76 5.77
CA ASP A 1197 -32.34 -11.14 7.05
C ASP A 1197 -30.82 -11.14 7.24
N GLY A 1198 -30.17 -12.30 7.12
CA GLY A 1198 -28.71 -12.45 7.16
C GLY A 1198 -28.06 -12.06 8.50
N LYS A 1199 -28.88 -11.96 9.56
CA LYS A 1199 -28.48 -11.58 10.91
C LYS A 1199 -28.39 -12.81 11.82
N ILE A 1200 -27.67 -12.62 12.93
CA ILE A 1200 -27.58 -13.54 14.05
C ILE A 1200 -28.32 -12.93 15.22
N ALA A 1201 -29.18 -13.70 15.88
CA ALA A 1201 -29.84 -13.30 17.12
C ALA A 1201 -29.30 -14.12 18.30
N ILE A 1202 -29.06 -13.46 19.43
CA ILE A 1202 -28.55 -14.09 20.65
C ILE A 1202 -29.64 -14.12 21.71
N TRP A 1203 -29.99 -15.33 22.12
CA TRP A 1203 -31.09 -15.63 23.03
C TRP A 1203 -30.56 -16.06 24.38
N LYS A 1204 -31.15 -15.54 25.46
CA LYS A 1204 -30.94 -16.06 26.80
C LYS A 1204 -31.75 -17.35 26.96
N VAL A 1205 -31.13 -18.37 27.54
CA VAL A 1205 -31.76 -19.68 27.77
C VAL A 1205 -32.72 -19.67 28.97
N GLU A 1206 -32.47 -18.80 29.95
CA GLU A 1206 -33.25 -18.70 31.20
C GLU A 1206 -34.70 -18.23 31.00
#